data_AF-B7G2G5-F1
#
_entry.id   AF-B7G2G5-F1
#
_cell.length_a   1.000
_cell.length_b   1.000
_cell.length_c   1.000
_cell.angle_alpha   90.00
_cell.angle_beta   90.00
_cell.angle_gamma   90.00
#
_symmetry.space_group_name_H-M   'P 1'
#
loop_
_entity.id
_entity.type
_entity.pdbx_description
1 polymer ?
#
loop_
_entity_poly.entity_id
_entity_poly.type
_entity_poly.pdbx_seq_one_letter_code
_entity_poly.pdbx_strand_id
1 'polypeptide(L)'
;MSPSATLKTSNNDLINHITSLNLSVVPSPPSTMTSTIADTFCTGHYITVSCPHFNRQPAASPLSVRVPNGATLRSSHTATLDLPGFSPAACQAYIFPGLASHPLISIGQLCDDGCTATFSATRLDIYRDTTLLLTGARAPATGLWHLDLTPAKTAHALIPDSSLADRIAFVHASHFSPALSTWCTAIDAGRLPTFPDITSKQGRKYPPLSMATIKGHLDQQRANLRSTKPSSVPPVALPNPLHESQLDFCPAPATPPAGRTHHVFAAHQRVTGQIYTDQPGRFLTPSSTGHTDMLVLYDYDSNAIHVELMKSKSGAEILAAYQRAHSLFTQRGLQPQLQRLDNEASPALESFMTANQVDFQLAPPNLHRRNAAERAIHTFKNHFIAGLCSTTPDFPLHLWDRLIPHALLSLNLLRGSRINPTLSAHAQLHGAFDYNRTPLAPPGTRILVHEKPAVRETWAPHAVEGWYLGPALHHYRCHRVWITETRAERVANTLAWFPSRIPMPTASSTDRALATARDLVRALQNPSPASPFAPLDATQHQALLHLADLFASVAAPASPTAAPTPAPPVPAPPPAQVRFAVHIVTAEHAPALPRVPILAPPAPRVLSRTRNPGRRRRKARKQPPTPTLVPAHPHNTRTRPFLVPASANAVVDPATGASLEYRHLRTARVC
;
A
#
# COMPACT_ATOMS: atom_id res chain seq x y z
N MET A 1 70.34 -58.16 19.18
CA MET A 1 70.53 -57.61 20.53
C MET A 1 69.22 -56.97 20.95
N SER A 2 68.77 -57.32 22.15
CA SER A 2 67.57 -56.91 22.90
C SER A 2 67.35 -55.38 22.99
N PRO A 3 66.28 -54.85 23.63
CA PRO A 3 65.02 -55.46 24.08
C PRO A 3 63.74 -54.63 23.77
N SER A 4 62.61 -55.23 24.11
CA SER A 4 61.28 -54.63 24.31
C SER A 4 61.19 -53.90 25.67
N ALA A 5 60.53 -52.74 25.77
CA ALA A 5 59.83 -52.28 26.98
C ALA A 5 58.94 -51.03 26.73
N THR A 6 57.68 -51.20 27.06
CA THR A 6 56.59 -50.23 27.22
C THR A 6 56.90 -49.17 28.28
N LEU A 7 56.49 -47.91 28.06
CA LEU A 7 56.45 -46.88 29.09
C LEU A 7 55.13 -46.10 29.07
N LYS A 8 54.58 -45.95 30.27
CA LYS A 8 53.23 -45.55 30.64
C LYS A 8 53.00 -44.06 30.45
N THR A 9 51.83 -43.72 29.91
CA THR A 9 51.22 -42.38 29.95
C THR A 9 50.90 -41.95 31.39
N SER A 10 51.35 -40.76 31.79
CA SER A 10 50.90 -40.05 32.99
C SER A 10 50.22 -38.72 32.61
N ASN A 11 49.06 -38.50 33.21
CA ASN A 11 48.00 -37.53 32.88
C ASN A 11 48.30 -36.04 33.17
N ASN A 12 49.57 -35.62 33.29
CA ASN A 12 49.90 -34.27 33.80
C ASN A 12 50.36 -33.24 32.77
N ASP A 13 50.60 -33.62 31.52
CA ASP A 13 51.07 -32.67 30.49
C ASP A 13 49.94 -32.04 29.66
N LEU A 14 48.67 -32.43 29.90
CA LEU A 14 47.51 -31.82 29.24
C LEU A 14 46.99 -30.55 29.93
N ILE A 15 47.50 -30.20 31.12
CA ILE A 15 46.93 -29.14 31.97
C ILE A 15 47.61 -27.78 31.77
N ASN A 16 48.82 -27.71 31.18
CA ASN A 16 49.59 -26.46 31.12
C ASN A 16 49.62 -25.76 29.75
N HIS A 17 48.86 -26.23 28.75
CA HIS A 17 48.81 -25.61 27.41
C HIS A 17 47.50 -24.87 27.06
N ILE A 18 46.58 -24.68 28.02
CA ILE A 18 45.29 -23.98 27.81
C ILE A 18 45.22 -22.63 28.58
N THR A 19 46.34 -21.96 28.82
CA THR A 19 46.39 -20.66 29.52
C THR A 19 46.88 -19.48 28.67
N SER A 20 46.82 -19.58 27.34
CA SER A 20 46.98 -18.40 26.50
C SER A 20 46.16 -18.52 25.23
N LEU A 21 44.97 -17.92 25.22
CA LEU A 21 44.32 -17.30 24.05
C LEU A 21 43.06 -16.58 24.53
N ASN A 22 43.11 -15.24 24.50
CA ASN A 22 41.94 -14.37 24.53
C ASN A 22 40.96 -14.80 23.43
N LEU A 23 39.74 -15.21 23.79
CA LEU A 23 38.61 -15.32 22.87
C LEU A 23 37.29 -15.17 23.65
N SER A 24 36.59 -14.08 23.31
CA SER A 24 35.16 -14.04 22.97
C SER A 24 34.13 -14.73 23.88
N VAL A 25 33.11 -13.93 24.20
CA VAL A 25 31.80 -14.35 24.71
C VAL A 25 31.24 -15.46 23.81
N VAL A 26 31.35 -16.70 24.27
CA VAL A 26 30.62 -17.85 23.71
C VAL A 26 29.47 -18.15 24.68
N PRO A 27 28.20 -18.17 24.21
CA PRO A 27 27.11 -18.62 25.07
C PRO A 27 27.21 -20.13 25.25
N SER A 28 27.33 -20.56 26.49
CA SER A 28 27.19 -21.96 26.90
C SER A 28 25.81 -22.52 26.50
N PRO A 29 25.69 -23.84 26.23
CA PRO A 29 24.39 -24.45 25.93
C PRO A 29 23.40 -24.26 27.09
N PRO A 30 22.10 -24.01 26.82
CA PRO A 30 21.12 -23.76 27.86
C PRO A 30 20.85 -25.02 28.69
N SER A 31 21.06 -24.93 30.00
CA SER A 31 20.66 -25.95 30.99
C SER A 31 19.15 -25.90 31.27
N THR A 32 18.57 -27.06 31.58
CA THR A 32 17.14 -27.41 31.48
C THR A 32 16.27 -27.15 32.73
N MET A 33 16.77 -26.43 33.74
CA MET A 33 15.99 -26.10 34.96
C MET A 33 15.57 -24.63 34.95
N THR A 34 14.39 -24.36 34.40
CA THR A 34 13.79 -23.01 34.30
C THR A 34 12.84 -22.67 35.47
N SER A 35 12.64 -23.62 36.39
CA SER A 35 11.67 -23.50 37.49
C SER A 35 12.37 -23.41 38.86
N THR A 36 11.96 -22.43 39.65
CA THR A 36 12.40 -22.17 41.03
C THR A 36 11.27 -22.43 42.01
N ILE A 37 11.59 -22.66 43.28
CA ILE A 37 10.60 -22.72 44.35
C ILE A 37 10.48 -21.33 44.98
N ALA A 38 9.25 -20.85 45.13
CA ALA A 38 8.95 -19.66 45.92
C ALA A 38 9.07 -19.99 47.42
N ASP A 39 9.94 -19.26 48.10
CA ASP A 39 10.21 -19.46 49.53
C ASP A 39 10.04 -18.15 50.30
N THR A 40 9.10 -18.14 51.24
CA THR A 40 8.84 -16.99 52.12
C THR A 40 9.80 -16.92 53.30
N PHE A 41 10.53 -17.99 53.60
CA PHE A 41 11.45 -18.09 54.73
C PHE A 41 12.91 -17.82 54.32
N CYS A 42 13.18 -17.78 53.03
CA CYS A 42 14.50 -17.55 52.49
C CYS A 42 14.89 -16.07 52.57
N THR A 43 16.10 -15.74 53.06
CA THR A 43 16.56 -14.34 53.23
C THR A 43 17.20 -13.75 51.97
N GLY A 44 17.31 -14.52 50.89
CA GLY A 44 17.71 -14.01 49.57
C GLY A 44 17.53 -15.06 48.47
N HIS A 45 17.77 -14.72 47.21
CA HIS A 45 17.68 -15.72 46.13
C HIS A 45 18.87 -16.69 46.19
N TYR A 46 18.59 -17.99 46.31
CA TYR A 46 19.61 -19.05 46.37
C TYR A 46 19.49 -19.95 45.16
N ILE A 47 20.54 -19.98 44.33
CA ILE A 47 20.50 -20.68 43.05
C ILE A 47 21.61 -21.71 42.93
N THR A 48 21.33 -22.73 42.12
CA THR A 48 22.33 -23.71 41.71
C THR A 48 23.20 -23.13 40.59
N VAL A 49 24.38 -23.73 40.37
CA VAL A 49 25.30 -23.31 39.29
C VAL A 49 24.64 -23.39 37.90
N SER A 50 23.68 -24.30 37.73
CA SER A 50 22.98 -24.57 36.47
C SER A 50 21.75 -23.68 36.21
N CYS A 51 21.35 -22.86 37.18
CA CYS A 51 20.23 -21.93 37.06
C CYS A 51 20.57 -20.80 36.07
N PRO A 52 19.65 -20.33 35.21
CA PRO A 52 19.89 -19.16 34.36
C PRO A 52 20.23 -17.90 35.19
N HIS A 53 21.36 -17.26 34.91
CA HIS A 53 21.82 -16.04 35.60
C HIS A 53 22.83 -15.25 34.74
N PHE A 54 23.05 -13.98 35.10
CA PHE A 54 24.05 -13.07 34.53
C PHE A 54 25.02 -12.56 35.59
N ASN A 55 26.09 -11.88 35.16
CA ASN A 55 27.02 -11.15 36.04
C ASN A 55 27.57 -11.97 37.22
N ARG A 56 27.94 -13.23 36.97
CA ARG A 56 28.54 -14.10 38.00
C ARG A 56 29.88 -13.53 38.44
N GLN A 57 30.04 -13.30 39.74
CA GLN A 57 31.28 -12.83 40.35
C GLN A 57 31.59 -13.62 41.63
N PRO A 58 32.86 -13.82 42.00
CA PRO A 58 33.22 -14.40 43.29
C PRO A 58 32.58 -13.60 44.43
N ALA A 59 31.98 -14.28 45.41
CA ALA A 59 31.31 -13.59 46.51
C ALA A 59 32.36 -12.91 47.42
N ALA A 60 32.38 -11.57 47.46
CA ALA A 60 33.26 -10.80 48.34
C ALA A 60 32.98 -11.10 49.83
N SER A 61 31.72 -11.35 50.17
CA SER A 61 31.24 -11.78 51.48
C SER A 61 30.34 -13.01 51.31
N PRO A 62 30.88 -14.24 51.42
CA PRO A 62 30.11 -15.46 51.21
C PRO A 62 29.09 -15.68 52.34
N LEU A 63 27.84 -15.94 51.95
CA LEU A 63 26.71 -16.18 52.84
C LEU A 63 26.73 -17.64 53.31
N SER A 64 26.46 -17.87 54.60
CA SER A 64 26.33 -19.21 55.17
C SER A 64 24.88 -19.45 55.59
N VAL A 65 24.26 -20.52 55.07
CA VAL A 65 22.86 -20.86 55.30
C VAL A 65 22.80 -22.26 55.90
N ARG A 66 21.99 -22.43 56.96
CA ARG A 66 21.77 -23.74 57.58
C ARG A 66 20.62 -24.45 56.90
N VAL A 67 20.87 -25.65 56.37
CA VAL A 67 19.85 -26.48 55.71
C VAL A 67 19.19 -27.44 56.71
N PRO A 68 17.98 -27.98 56.41
CA PRO A 68 17.19 -28.79 57.35
C PRO A 68 17.89 -30.06 57.88
N ASN A 69 18.88 -30.58 57.16
CA ASN A 69 19.69 -31.72 57.62
C ASN A 69 20.77 -31.34 58.65
N GLY A 70 20.79 -30.08 59.11
CA GLY A 70 21.71 -29.56 60.10
C GLY A 70 23.05 -29.06 59.54
N ALA A 71 23.33 -29.28 58.25
CA ALA A 71 24.55 -28.82 57.59
C ALA A 71 24.52 -27.32 57.28
N THR A 72 25.70 -26.72 57.13
CA THR A 72 25.87 -25.32 56.72
C THR A 72 26.41 -25.26 55.31
N LEU A 73 25.63 -24.70 54.39
CA LEU A 73 26.05 -24.42 53.02
C LEU A 73 26.64 -23.01 52.94
N ARG A 74 27.72 -22.85 52.17
CA ARG A 74 28.38 -21.57 51.94
C ARG A 74 28.28 -21.15 50.48
N SER A 75 27.93 -19.90 50.22
CA SER A 75 27.85 -19.38 48.86
C SER A 75 29.25 -19.23 48.26
N SER A 76 29.34 -19.47 46.96
CA SER A 76 30.61 -19.39 46.21
C SER A 76 30.71 -18.10 45.39
N HIS A 77 29.58 -17.66 44.83
CA HIS A 77 29.50 -16.55 43.90
C HIS A 77 28.22 -15.75 44.15
N THR A 78 28.22 -14.49 43.75
CA THR A 78 27.02 -13.68 43.54
C THR A 78 26.70 -13.66 42.05
N ALA A 79 25.42 -13.53 41.72
CA ALA A 79 24.94 -13.44 40.35
C ALA A 79 23.65 -12.59 40.30
N THR A 80 23.23 -12.23 39.09
CA THR A 80 21.99 -11.49 38.85
C THR A 80 21.01 -12.40 38.11
N LEU A 81 19.79 -12.53 38.63
CA LEU A 81 18.69 -13.24 37.98
C LEU A 81 18.07 -12.41 36.85
N ASP A 82 17.62 -13.07 35.78
CA ASP A 82 16.91 -12.44 34.67
C ASP A 82 15.42 -12.27 35.00
N LEU A 83 15.12 -11.35 35.92
CA LEU A 83 13.75 -11.02 36.30
C LEU A 83 13.37 -9.64 35.72
N PRO A 84 12.70 -9.60 34.54
CA PRO A 84 12.35 -8.33 33.90
C PRO A 84 11.33 -7.56 34.76
N GLY A 85 11.59 -6.27 34.95
CA GLY A 85 10.71 -5.37 35.73
C GLY A 85 11.06 -5.25 37.22
N PHE A 86 12.04 -6.00 37.71
CA PHE A 86 12.56 -5.90 39.08
C PHE A 86 13.80 -5.01 39.17
N SER A 87 14.06 -4.41 40.34
CA SER A 87 15.26 -3.60 40.54
C SER A 87 16.53 -4.46 40.59
N PRO A 88 17.73 -3.88 40.37
CA PRO A 88 18.98 -4.62 40.46
C PRO A 88 19.20 -5.30 41.81
N ALA A 89 18.68 -4.73 42.90
CA ALA A 89 18.76 -5.30 44.25
C ALA A 89 17.86 -6.53 44.40
N ALA A 90 16.64 -6.46 43.86
CA ALA A 90 15.72 -7.59 43.83
C ALA A 90 16.21 -8.75 42.95
N CYS A 91 16.99 -8.46 41.91
CA CYS A 91 17.56 -9.51 41.04
C CYS A 91 18.84 -10.16 41.60
N GLN A 92 19.35 -9.73 42.76
CA GLN A 92 20.61 -10.25 43.30
C GLN A 92 20.43 -11.67 43.89
N ALA A 93 21.28 -12.61 43.48
CA ALA A 93 21.25 -14.00 43.92
C ALA A 93 22.63 -14.53 44.34
N TYR A 94 22.61 -15.58 45.15
CA TYR A 94 23.80 -16.28 45.65
C TYR A 94 23.85 -17.71 45.10
N ILE A 95 25.01 -18.10 44.58
CA ILE A 95 25.23 -19.44 44.03
C ILE A 95 25.76 -20.37 45.11
N PHE A 96 25.00 -21.42 45.42
CA PHE A 96 25.37 -22.48 46.37
C PHE A 96 25.61 -23.80 45.61
N PRO A 97 26.87 -24.25 45.47
CA PRO A 97 27.19 -25.49 44.75
C PRO A 97 26.58 -26.75 45.39
N GLY A 98 26.32 -26.73 46.70
CA GLY A 98 25.74 -27.83 47.46
C GLY A 98 24.22 -27.73 47.70
N LEU A 99 23.52 -26.80 47.02
CA LEU A 99 22.06 -26.70 47.11
C LEU A 99 21.41 -27.90 46.43
N ALA A 100 20.38 -28.48 47.06
CA ALA A 100 19.58 -29.54 46.48
C ALA A 100 18.90 -29.09 45.17
N SER A 101 18.38 -30.04 44.40
CA SER A 101 18.01 -29.95 42.97
C SER A 101 17.16 -28.75 42.50
N HIS A 102 16.56 -27.96 43.39
CA HIS A 102 15.72 -26.82 43.04
C HIS A 102 16.25 -25.49 43.62
N PRO A 103 16.48 -24.48 42.78
CA PRO A 103 16.73 -23.11 43.21
C PRO A 103 15.57 -22.50 44.02
N LEU A 104 15.87 -21.59 44.95
CA LEU A 104 14.92 -20.91 45.82
C LEU A 104 14.87 -19.40 45.52
N ILE A 105 13.66 -18.88 45.31
CA ILE A 105 13.38 -17.44 45.22
C ILE A 105 12.83 -16.94 46.55
N SER A 106 13.52 -16.00 47.18
CA SER A 106 13.00 -15.28 48.35
C SER A 106 11.84 -14.37 47.95
N ILE A 107 10.66 -14.63 48.52
CA ILE A 107 9.51 -13.72 48.39
C ILE A 107 9.75 -12.43 49.18
N GLY A 108 10.45 -12.50 50.31
CA GLY A 108 10.83 -11.32 51.10
C GLY A 108 11.63 -10.31 50.27
N GLN A 109 12.68 -10.78 49.56
CA GLN A 109 13.50 -9.93 48.71
C GLN A 109 12.71 -9.28 47.56
N LEU A 110 11.68 -9.94 47.03
CA LEU A 110 10.79 -9.34 46.03
C LEU A 110 9.85 -8.31 46.66
N CYS A 111 9.33 -8.58 47.86
CA CYS A 111 8.47 -7.64 48.58
C CYS A 111 9.22 -6.37 49.02
N ASP A 112 10.50 -6.48 49.37
CA ASP A 112 11.37 -5.33 49.66
C ASP A 112 11.53 -4.39 48.46
N ASP A 113 11.29 -4.89 47.24
CA ASP A 113 11.25 -4.13 45.97
C ASP A 113 9.86 -3.56 45.65
N GLY A 114 8.99 -3.48 46.66
CA GLY A 114 7.62 -2.96 46.54
C GLY A 114 6.64 -3.92 45.84
N CYS A 115 6.97 -5.21 45.75
CA CYS A 115 6.06 -6.19 45.17
C CYS A 115 5.08 -6.77 46.21
N THR A 116 3.95 -7.28 45.73
CA THR A 116 2.96 -8.04 46.50
C THR A 116 2.83 -9.44 45.94
N ALA A 117 3.00 -10.46 46.78
CA ALA A 117 2.86 -11.86 46.43
C ALA A 117 1.49 -12.40 46.85
N THR A 118 0.71 -12.90 45.88
CA THR A 118 -0.61 -13.49 46.11
C THR A 118 -0.56 -15.00 45.90
N PHE A 119 -0.74 -15.76 46.97
CA PHE A 119 -0.83 -17.22 46.93
C PHE A 119 -2.31 -17.63 46.82
N SER A 120 -2.60 -18.53 45.90
CA SER A 120 -3.91 -19.16 45.76
C SER A 120 -3.76 -20.69 45.77
N ALA A 121 -4.90 -21.39 45.78
CA ALA A 121 -4.94 -22.85 45.76
C ALA A 121 -4.19 -23.49 44.57
N THR A 122 -4.04 -22.75 43.46
CA THR A 122 -3.48 -23.28 42.20
C THR A 122 -2.30 -22.48 41.64
N ARG A 123 -2.16 -21.20 42.01
CA ARG A 123 -1.16 -20.27 41.43
C ARG A 123 -0.53 -19.34 42.46
N LEU A 124 0.64 -18.82 42.12
CA LEU A 124 1.33 -17.73 42.81
C LEU A 124 1.56 -16.59 41.81
N ASP A 125 1.18 -15.38 42.18
CA ASP A 125 1.36 -14.18 41.37
C ASP A 125 2.10 -13.09 42.14
N ILE A 126 3.08 -12.45 41.49
CA ILE A 126 3.85 -11.34 42.02
C ILE A 126 3.49 -10.08 41.25
N TYR A 127 2.90 -9.11 41.95
CA TYR A 127 2.51 -7.82 41.40
C TYR A 127 3.43 -6.72 41.89
N ARG A 128 3.61 -5.68 41.07
CA ARG A 128 3.97 -4.35 41.55
C ARG A 128 2.86 -3.39 41.14
N ASP A 129 2.24 -2.77 42.13
CA ASP A 129 1.00 -2.00 41.96
C ASP A 129 -0.09 -2.85 41.26
N THR A 130 -0.40 -2.56 40.00
CA THR A 130 -1.37 -3.29 39.17
C THR A 130 -0.72 -4.19 38.11
N THR A 131 0.61 -4.19 37.99
CA THR A 131 1.33 -4.91 36.95
C THR A 131 1.78 -6.27 37.46
N LEU A 132 1.35 -7.35 36.79
CA LEU A 132 1.83 -8.71 37.05
C LEU A 132 3.26 -8.86 36.50
N LEU A 133 4.24 -9.10 37.38
CA LEU A 133 5.65 -9.21 37.02
C LEU A 133 6.12 -10.66 36.90
N LEU A 134 5.64 -11.54 37.78
CA LEU A 134 6.02 -12.95 37.79
C LEU A 134 4.83 -13.81 38.19
N THR A 135 4.70 -14.99 37.59
CA THR A 135 3.63 -15.93 37.90
C THR A 135 4.18 -17.36 37.96
N GLY A 136 3.47 -18.22 38.68
CA GLY A 136 3.90 -19.58 38.95
C GLY A 136 2.73 -20.49 39.29
N ALA A 137 2.96 -21.81 39.17
CA ALA A 137 1.96 -22.83 39.43
C ALA A 137 2.27 -23.58 40.73
N ARG A 138 1.21 -24.02 41.42
CA ARG A 138 1.35 -24.92 42.58
C ARG A 138 1.47 -26.36 42.10
N ALA A 139 2.61 -27.00 42.38
CA ALA A 139 2.82 -28.39 42.01
C ALA A 139 1.92 -29.31 42.87
N PRO A 140 1.02 -30.13 42.29
CA PRO A 140 0.09 -30.95 43.06
C PRO A 140 0.78 -32.07 43.83
N ALA A 141 1.96 -32.52 43.38
CA ALA A 141 2.72 -33.60 44.00
C ALA A 141 3.50 -33.17 45.26
N THR A 142 4.05 -31.95 45.27
CA THR A 142 4.87 -31.43 46.39
C THR A 142 4.14 -30.40 47.24
N GLY A 143 3.07 -29.81 46.73
CA GLY A 143 2.33 -28.72 47.37
C GLY A 143 3.06 -27.38 47.38
N LEU A 144 4.23 -27.29 46.74
CA LEU A 144 5.07 -26.08 46.67
C LEU A 144 4.69 -25.23 45.43
N TRP A 145 4.92 -23.92 45.53
CA TRP A 145 4.71 -23.00 44.43
C TRP A 145 6.00 -22.83 43.64
N HIS A 146 5.91 -23.09 42.35
CA HIS A 146 7.02 -23.01 41.41
C HIS A 146 6.90 -21.76 40.57
N LEU A 147 7.95 -20.94 40.55
CA LEU A 147 8.07 -19.72 39.75
C LEU A 147 8.97 -20.00 38.54
N ASP A 148 8.51 -19.59 37.36
CA ASP A 148 9.26 -19.75 36.12
C ASP A 148 10.21 -18.55 35.95
N LEU A 149 11.52 -18.79 36.10
CA LEU A 149 12.56 -17.76 36.00
C LEU A 149 12.71 -17.19 34.61
N THR A 150 12.49 -18.04 33.61
CA THR A 150 12.19 -17.59 32.28
C THR A 150 10.67 -17.61 32.21
N PRO A 151 9.96 -16.46 32.12
CA PRO A 151 8.61 -16.54 31.58
C PRO A 151 8.79 -17.31 30.28
N ALA A 152 8.06 -18.41 30.11
CA ALA A 152 8.11 -19.10 28.85
C ALA A 152 7.86 -18.02 27.81
N LYS A 153 8.89 -17.68 27.03
CA LYS A 153 8.68 -17.34 25.64
C LYS A 153 8.25 -18.65 25.00
N THR A 154 7.12 -19.22 25.46
CA THR A 154 6.18 -19.83 24.57
C THR A 154 6.06 -18.78 23.48
N ALA A 155 6.68 -19.08 22.35
CA ALA A 155 6.14 -18.72 21.07
C ALA A 155 4.75 -19.38 20.92
N HIS A 156 3.85 -19.17 21.90
CA HIS A 156 2.47 -18.90 21.57
C HIS A 156 2.60 -17.73 20.64
N ALA A 157 2.39 -18.05 19.37
CA ALA A 157 2.68 -17.21 18.23
C ALA A 157 2.71 -15.75 18.69
N LEU A 158 3.85 -15.07 18.47
CA LEU A 158 3.74 -13.66 18.19
C LEU A 158 2.78 -13.65 16.99
N ILE A 159 1.51 -13.51 17.31
CA ILE A 159 0.50 -13.00 16.44
C ILE A 159 0.77 -11.52 16.65
N PRO A 160 1.60 -10.87 15.83
CA PRO A 160 1.36 -9.46 15.64
C PRO A 160 -0.06 -9.42 15.07
N ASP A 161 -1.04 -9.27 15.94
CA ASP A 161 -2.33 -8.74 15.54
C ASP A 161 -1.96 -7.35 15.06
N SER A 162 -1.89 -7.17 13.74
CA SER A 162 -1.68 -5.84 13.19
C SER A 162 -2.77 -4.99 13.81
N SER A 163 -2.40 -3.97 14.59
CA SER A 163 -3.44 -3.10 15.12
C SER A 163 -4.14 -2.50 13.91
N LEU A 164 -5.46 -2.35 13.96
CA LEU A 164 -6.22 -1.72 12.87
C LEU A 164 -5.59 -0.36 12.47
N ALA A 165 -4.98 0.34 13.45
CA ALA A 165 -4.20 1.55 13.24
C ALA A 165 -2.97 1.33 12.35
N ASP A 166 -2.21 0.24 12.52
CA ASP A 166 -1.05 -0.09 11.69
C ASP A 166 -1.44 -0.35 10.24
N ARG A 167 -2.56 -1.06 10.02
CA ARG A 167 -3.10 -1.30 8.67
C ARG A 167 -3.50 0.02 8.01
N ILE A 168 -4.18 0.91 8.75
CA ILE A 168 -4.57 2.23 8.26
C ILE A 168 -3.34 3.08 7.93
N ALA A 169 -2.33 3.09 8.82
CA ALA A 169 -1.08 3.81 8.60
C ALA A 169 -0.33 3.30 7.37
N PHE A 170 -0.28 1.99 7.17
CA PHE A 170 0.35 1.37 6.00
C PHE A 170 -0.34 1.76 4.69
N VAL A 171 -1.66 1.67 4.62
CA VAL A 171 -2.40 2.04 3.40
C VAL A 171 -2.34 3.54 3.17
N HIS A 172 -2.43 4.36 4.21
CA HIS A 172 -2.28 5.80 4.10
C HIS A 172 -0.90 6.21 3.55
N ALA A 173 0.19 5.61 4.05
CA ALA A 173 1.53 5.85 3.53
C ALA A 173 1.76 5.26 2.13
N SER A 174 1.11 4.15 1.79
CA SER A 174 1.09 3.64 0.42
C SER A 174 0.52 4.64 -0.58
N HIS A 175 -0.35 5.56 -0.13
CA HIS A 175 -0.88 6.65 -0.95
C HIS A 175 -0.09 7.96 -0.83
N PHE A 176 1.19 7.93 -0.42
CA PHE A 176 2.04 9.12 -0.20
C PHE A 176 1.59 10.01 0.97
N SER A 177 0.94 9.42 1.97
CA SER A 177 0.50 10.13 3.18
C SER A 177 -0.35 11.39 2.86
N PRO A 178 -1.46 11.24 2.12
CA PRO A 178 -2.29 12.37 1.70
C PRO A 178 -2.99 13.02 2.92
N ALA A 179 -3.58 14.20 2.71
CA ALA A 179 -4.47 14.80 3.70
C ALA A 179 -5.60 13.82 4.08
N LEU A 180 -5.81 13.63 5.39
CA LEU A 180 -6.74 12.62 5.93
C LEU A 180 -8.16 12.78 5.37
N SER A 181 -8.58 14.02 5.21
CA SER A 181 -9.88 14.40 4.70
C SER A 181 -10.06 14.04 3.23
N THR A 182 -9.08 14.34 2.37
CA THR A 182 -9.08 13.93 0.95
C THR A 182 -9.13 12.42 0.81
N TRP A 183 -8.36 11.72 1.66
CA TRP A 183 -8.36 10.26 1.69
C TRP A 183 -9.72 9.69 2.12
N CYS A 184 -10.32 10.23 3.19
CA CYS A 184 -11.66 9.83 3.64
C CYS A 184 -12.73 10.09 2.57
N THR A 185 -12.70 11.25 1.90
CA THR A 185 -13.65 11.56 0.80
C THR A 185 -13.51 10.57 -0.35
N ALA A 186 -12.29 10.13 -0.67
CA ALA A 186 -12.08 9.12 -1.71
C ALA A 186 -12.63 7.74 -1.31
N ILE A 187 -12.49 7.35 -0.04
CA ILE A 187 -13.07 6.11 0.51
C ILE A 187 -14.60 6.19 0.49
N ASP A 188 -15.18 7.28 0.97
CA ASP A 188 -16.63 7.49 1.02
C ASP A 188 -17.25 7.51 -0.40
N ALA A 189 -16.50 8.01 -1.39
CA ALA A 189 -16.88 7.99 -2.79
C ALA A 189 -16.68 6.62 -3.48
N GLY A 190 -16.22 5.59 -2.76
CA GLY A 190 -16.04 4.24 -3.30
C GLY A 190 -14.90 4.09 -4.31
N ARG A 191 -13.92 5.01 -4.34
CA ARG A 191 -12.84 5.01 -5.34
C ARG A 191 -11.72 4.00 -5.07
N LEU A 192 -11.69 3.44 -3.87
CA LEU A 192 -10.69 2.47 -3.40
C LEU A 192 -11.34 1.08 -3.12
N PRO A 193 -12.04 0.47 -4.10
CA PRO A 193 -12.91 -0.68 -3.84
C PRO A 193 -12.16 -1.98 -3.50
N THR A 194 -10.95 -2.16 -4.03
CA THR A 194 -10.16 -3.39 -3.86
C THR A 194 -9.22 -3.35 -2.65
N PHE A 195 -9.14 -2.21 -1.95
CA PHE A 195 -8.27 -2.08 -0.79
C PHE A 195 -8.86 -2.86 0.40
N PRO A 196 -8.00 -3.45 1.26
CA PRO A 196 -8.47 -4.23 2.39
C PRO A 196 -9.33 -3.38 3.33
N ASP A 197 -10.43 -3.94 3.85
CA ASP A 197 -11.48 -3.36 4.71
C ASP A 197 -11.11 -2.06 5.47
N ILE A 198 -11.04 -0.95 4.74
CA ILE A 198 -10.75 0.38 5.27
C ILE A 198 -11.97 1.27 5.03
N THR A 199 -12.48 1.84 6.11
CA THR A 199 -13.60 2.78 6.08
C THR A 199 -13.16 4.15 6.58
N SER A 200 -13.84 5.20 6.11
CA SER A 200 -13.61 6.58 6.58
C SER A 200 -13.79 6.71 8.09
N LYS A 201 -14.73 5.95 8.68
CA LYS A 201 -14.93 5.88 10.14
C LYS A 201 -13.70 5.37 10.86
N GLN A 202 -13.09 4.30 10.37
CA GLN A 202 -11.86 3.75 10.95
C GLN A 202 -10.69 4.72 10.77
N GLY A 203 -10.54 5.33 9.60
CA GLY A 203 -9.49 6.32 9.34
C GLY A 203 -9.59 7.57 10.24
N ARG A 204 -10.82 8.02 10.55
CA ARG A 204 -11.04 9.13 11.51
C ARG A 204 -10.87 8.70 12.97
N LYS A 205 -11.17 7.44 13.29
CA LYS A 205 -10.99 6.88 14.65
C LYS A 205 -9.52 6.63 14.98
N TYR A 206 -8.74 6.20 13.98
CA TYR A 206 -7.31 5.91 14.09
C TYR A 206 -6.54 6.72 13.05
N PRO A 207 -6.50 8.07 13.17
CA PRO A 207 -5.82 8.90 12.19
C PRO A 207 -4.31 8.63 12.23
N PRO A 208 -3.66 8.38 11.09
CA PRO A 208 -2.22 8.20 11.04
C PRO A 208 -1.53 9.51 11.40
N LEU A 209 -0.76 9.51 12.49
CA LEU A 209 0.10 10.62 12.91
C LEU A 209 1.34 10.72 12.01
N SER A 210 1.12 11.09 10.74
CA SER A 210 2.21 11.21 9.76
C SER A 210 2.78 12.63 9.75
N MET A 211 4.00 12.79 10.27
CA MET A 211 4.78 14.02 10.09
C MET A 211 4.93 14.39 8.61
N ALA A 212 4.90 13.41 7.71
CA ALA A 212 5.00 13.62 6.28
C ALA A 212 3.77 14.36 5.72
N THR A 213 2.57 14.00 6.17
CA THR A 213 1.33 14.72 5.81
C THR A 213 1.39 16.17 6.26
N ILE A 214 1.84 16.43 7.49
CA ILE A 214 1.96 17.80 8.01
C ILE A 214 2.97 18.59 7.17
N LYS A 215 4.16 18.03 6.89
CA LYS A 215 5.18 18.71 6.09
C LYS A 215 4.73 19.04 4.66
N GLY A 216 3.91 18.18 4.03
CA GLY A 216 3.43 18.40 2.67
C GLY A 216 2.17 19.27 2.57
N HIS A 217 1.33 19.32 3.61
CA HIS A 217 -0.01 19.91 3.53
C HIS A 217 -0.29 21.00 4.59
N LEU A 218 0.70 21.45 5.36
CA LEU A 218 0.55 22.55 6.31
C LEU A 218 0.49 23.89 5.56
N ASP A 219 -0.70 24.50 5.52
CA ASP A 219 -0.91 25.83 4.94
C ASP A 219 -0.84 26.94 6.01
N GLN A 220 -0.49 28.14 5.58
CA GLN A 220 -0.57 29.34 6.42
C GLN A 220 -2.02 29.57 6.89
N GLN A 221 -2.19 30.04 8.13
CA GLN A 221 -3.50 30.47 8.63
C GLN A 221 -4.12 31.50 7.68
N ARG A 222 -5.40 31.30 7.34
CA ARG A 222 -6.11 32.21 6.44
C ARG A 222 -6.09 33.63 7.00
N ALA A 223 -5.80 34.60 6.14
CA ALA A 223 -6.02 35.99 6.48
C ALA A 223 -7.51 36.23 6.80
N ASN A 224 -7.81 37.19 7.67
CA ASN A 224 -9.17 37.63 8.01
C ASN A 224 -10.03 36.64 8.83
N LEU A 225 -9.44 35.66 9.51
CA LEU A 225 -10.19 34.75 10.42
C LEU A 225 -10.91 35.48 11.58
N ARG A 226 -10.47 36.71 11.91
CA ARG A 226 -11.10 37.59 12.90
C ARG A 226 -11.55 38.92 12.27
N SER A 227 -11.99 38.90 11.01
CA SER A 227 -12.48 40.12 10.38
C SER A 227 -13.81 40.54 11.00
N THR A 228 -13.87 41.78 11.47
CA THR A 228 -15.07 42.41 12.03
C THR A 228 -15.96 43.03 10.95
N LYS A 229 -15.67 42.81 9.66
CA LYS A 229 -16.48 43.33 8.57
C LYS A 229 -17.78 42.51 8.46
N PRO A 230 -18.98 43.14 8.49
CA PRO A 230 -20.23 42.42 8.30
C PRO A 230 -20.24 41.78 6.91
N SER A 231 -20.47 40.47 6.85
CA SER A 231 -20.58 39.72 5.60
C SER A 231 -21.85 40.16 4.88
N SER A 232 -21.73 40.85 3.75
CA SER A 232 -22.86 41.05 2.86
C SER A 232 -23.15 39.73 2.13
N VAL A 233 -24.41 39.29 2.21
CA VAL A 233 -24.98 38.04 1.68
C VAL A 233 -24.85 36.81 2.60
N PRO A 234 -25.98 36.27 3.12
CA PRO A 234 -26.04 34.89 3.59
C PRO A 234 -26.25 33.97 2.38
N PRO A 235 -25.39 32.98 2.12
CA PRO A 235 -25.73 31.90 1.21
C PRO A 235 -26.73 30.97 1.90
N VAL A 236 -27.73 30.52 1.15
CA VAL A 236 -28.47 29.27 1.39
C VAL A 236 -27.52 28.21 1.94
N ALA A 237 -27.96 27.48 2.97
CA ALA A 237 -27.18 26.45 3.66
C ALA A 237 -26.58 25.42 2.68
N LEU A 238 -25.37 25.69 2.22
CA LEU A 238 -24.42 24.73 1.71
C LEU A 238 -23.73 24.08 2.92
N PRO A 239 -23.45 22.77 2.89
CA PRO A 239 -22.75 22.11 3.98
C PRO A 239 -21.37 22.76 4.21
N ASN A 240 -21.02 22.93 5.49
CA ASN A 240 -19.80 23.54 6.04
C ASN A 240 -18.60 23.73 5.07
N PRO A 241 -18.10 24.96 4.85
CA PRO A 241 -16.96 25.27 3.97
C PRO A 241 -15.57 24.96 4.60
N LEU A 242 -15.49 24.00 5.52
CA LEU A 242 -14.23 23.51 6.08
C LEU A 242 -13.60 22.36 5.27
N HIS A 243 -14.23 21.87 4.20
CA HIS A 243 -13.60 20.82 3.39
C HIS A 243 -14.14 20.67 1.97
N GLU A 244 -13.96 21.69 1.12
CA GLU A 244 -14.09 21.49 -0.33
C GLU A 244 -12.87 22.09 -1.04
N SER A 245 -11.94 21.20 -1.40
CA SER A 245 -11.02 21.43 -2.50
C SER A 245 -11.88 21.75 -3.72
N GLN A 246 -11.94 23.02 -4.14
CA GLN A 246 -12.74 23.52 -5.27
C GLN A 246 -12.44 22.84 -6.63
N LEU A 247 -11.57 21.83 -6.66
CA LEU A 247 -11.24 20.97 -7.80
C LEU A 247 -12.08 19.68 -7.84
N ASP A 248 -12.67 19.26 -6.72
CA ASP A 248 -13.48 18.05 -6.58
C ASP A 248 -14.97 18.38 -6.43
N PHE A 249 -15.46 19.37 -7.19
CA PHE A 249 -16.91 19.58 -7.32
C PHE A 249 -17.48 18.44 -8.18
N CYS A 250 -17.66 17.29 -7.56
CA CYS A 250 -18.58 16.27 -8.06
C CYS A 250 -19.98 16.78 -7.71
N PRO A 251 -20.93 16.83 -8.67
CA PRO A 251 -22.32 17.10 -8.31
C PRO A 251 -22.72 16.10 -7.22
N ALA A 252 -23.12 16.62 -6.05
CA ALA A 252 -23.54 15.78 -4.94
C ALA A 252 -24.71 14.89 -5.43
N PRO A 253 -24.69 13.57 -5.14
CA PRO A 253 -25.88 12.77 -5.32
C PRO A 253 -27.01 13.42 -4.53
N ALA A 254 -28.15 13.64 -5.19
CA ALA A 254 -29.30 14.34 -4.58
C ALA A 254 -29.62 13.72 -3.21
N THR A 255 -29.78 14.58 -2.19
CA THR A 255 -30.22 14.18 -0.85
C THR A 255 -31.64 14.74 -0.64
N PRO A 256 -32.65 13.91 -0.36
CA PRO A 256 -32.59 12.46 -0.16
C PRO A 256 -32.26 11.70 -1.45
N PRO A 257 -31.67 10.49 -1.36
CA PRO A 257 -31.41 9.66 -2.53
C PRO A 257 -32.71 9.51 -3.30
N ALA A 258 -32.70 9.94 -4.57
CA ALA A 258 -33.87 9.85 -5.42
C ALA A 258 -34.39 8.40 -5.37
N GLY A 259 -35.66 8.22 -5.00
CA GLY A 259 -36.30 6.92 -5.07
C GLY A 259 -36.13 6.33 -6.47
N ARG A 260 -36.22 5.00 -6.62
CA ARG A 260 -36.19 4.38 -7.95
C ARG A 260 -37.36 4.91 -8.79
N THR A 261 -37.10 5.98 -9.54
CA THR A 261 -38.13 6.66 -10.34
C THR A 261 -38.42 5.94 -11.66
N HIS A 262 -37.63 4.90 -12.00
CA HIS A 262 -37.66 4.23 -13.31
C HIS A 262 -37.54 5.18 -14.51
N HIS A 263 -37.13 6.43 -14.26
CA HIS A 263 -36.93 7.46 -15.27
C HIS A 263 -35.43 7.54 -15.58
N VAL A 264 -35.09 7.34 -16.85
CA VAL A 264 -33.73 7.52 -17.35
C VAL A 264 -33.58 8.97 -17.80
N PHE A 265 -32.72 9.73 -17.12
CA PHE A 265 -32.35 11.07 -17.53
C PHE A 265 -30.97 11.02 -18.18
N ALA A 266 -30.85 11.53 -19.40
CA ALA A 266 -29.56 11.71 -20.06
C ALA A 266 -29.07 13.15 -19.83
N ALA A 267 -28.01 13.30 -19.05
CA ALA A 267 -27.29 14.57 -18.94
C ALA A 267 -26.14 14.56 -19.97
N HIS A 268 -26.09 15.56 -20.85
CA HIS A 268 -24.94 15.77 -21.72
C HIS A 268 -23.98 16.74 -21.02
N GLN A 269 -22.71 16.35 -20.92
CA GLN A 269 -21.67 17.26 -20.45
C GLN A 269 -20.68 17.43 -21.60
N ARG A 270 -20.50 18.67 -22.05
CA ARG A 270 -19.58 18.97 -23.14
C ARG A 270 -18.15 18.78 -22.61
N VAL A 271 -17.44 17.80 -23.15
CA VAL A 271 -15.99 17.64 -22.95
C VAL A 271 -15.33 18.91 -23.50
N THR A 272 -14.62 19.62 -22.64
CA THR A 272 -14.04 20.93 -22.97
C THR A 272 -12.70 20.80 -23.69
N GLY A 273 -12.01 19.67 -23.53
CA GLY A 273 -10.66 19.44 -24.03
C GLY A 273 -9.64 20.41 -23.41
N GLN A 274 -9.94 20.96 -22.24
CA GLN A 274 -9.12 21.99 -21.60
C GLN A 274 -7.98 21.37 -20.81
N ILE A 275 -6.76 21.63 -21.25
CA ILE A 275 -5.55 21.27 -20.53
C ILE A 275 -4.85 22.52 -20.01
N TYR A 276 -4.16 22.36 -18.90
CA TYR A 276 -3.32 23.38 -18.33
C TYR A 276 -1.93 22.79 -18.13
N THR A 277 -0.90 23.53 -18.46
CA THR A 277 0.47 23.08 -18.23
C THR A 277 1.29 24.16 -17.55
N ASP A 278 2.11 23.75 -16.60
CA ASP A 278 3.07 24.61 -15.91
C ASP A 278 4.36 23.83 -15.62
N GLN A 279 5.43 24.57 -15.42
CA GLN A 279 6.76 24.08 -15.14
C GLN A 279 7.18 24.54 -13.74
N PRO A 280 7.03 23.71 -12.70
CA PRO A 280 7.53 24.02 -11.37
C PRO A 280 9.03 24.38 -11.40
N GLY A 281 9.49 25.01 -10.32
CA GLY A 281 10.91 25.27 -10.11
C GLY A 281 11.75 23.98 -10.16
N ARG A 282 13.04 24.14 -10.46
CA ARG A 282 14.02 23.05 -10.50
C ARG A 282 13.97 22.24 -9.20
N PHE A 283 14.00 20.91 -9.32
CA PHE A 283 14.04 20.03 -8.16
C PHE A 283 15.41 20.10 -7.46
N LEU A 284 15.42 19.86 -6.14
CA LEU A 284 16.55 20.07 -5.23
C LEU A 284 17.87 19.42 -5.68
N THR A 285 17.80 18.23 -6.27
CA THR A 285 18.96 17.44 -6.68
C THR A 285 18.66 16.79 -8.03
N PRO A 286 19.61 16.77 -8.99
CA PRO A 286 19.42 16.03 -10.22
C PRO A 286 19.15 14.55 -9.94
N SER A 287 18.28 13.93 -10.73
CA SER A 287 18.05 12.49 -10.63
C SER A 287 19.24 11.68 -11.15
N SER A 288 19.30 10.40 -10.82
CA SER A 288 20.26 9.44 -11.40
C SER A 288 20.23 9.38 -12.93
N THR A 289 19.09 9.71 -13.52
CA THR A 289 18.83 9.75 -14.96
C THR A 289 19.11 11.12 -15.59
N GLY A 290 19.54 12.10 -14.79
CA GLY A 290 19.87 13.46 -15.23
C GLY A 290 18.68 14.40 -15.39
N HIS A 291 17.49 14.06 -14.86
CA HIS A 291 16.34 14.96 -14.83
C HIS A 291 16.49 15.98 -13.70
N THR A 292 16.07 17.21 -13.97
CA THR A 292 16.14 18.33 -13.00
C THR A 292 14.80 19.04 -12.85
N ASP A 293 13.96 18.98 -13.88
CA ASP A 293 12.73 19.74 -13.99
C ASP A 293 11.56 18.80 -14.33
N MET A 294 10.35 19.27 -14.08
CA MET A 294 9.11 18.54 -14.33
C MET A 294 8.16 19.43 -15.14
N LEU A 295 7.38 18.85 -16.04
CA LEU A 295 6.24 19.48 -16.69
C LEU A 295 4.98 18.89 -16.07
N VAL A 296 4.18 19.72 -15.41
CA VAL A 296 2.92 19.30 -14.80
C VAL A 296 1.78 19.66 -15.76
N LEU A 297 1.01 18.66 -16.18
CA LEU A 297 -0.18 18.82 -17.01
C LEU A 297 -1.41 18.45 -16.19
N TYR A 298 -2.37 19.36 -16.13
CA TYR A 298 -3.68 19.13 -15.54
C TYR A 298 -4.74 19.09 -16.65
N ASP A 299 -5.45 17.97 -16.75
CA ASP A 299 -6.61 17.85 -17.63
C ASP A 299 -7.89 18.15 -16.86
N TYR A 300 -8.66 19.12 -17.37
CA TYR A 300 -9.86 19.59 -16.68
C TYR A 300 -10.95 18.54 -16.64
N ASP A 301 -11.18 17.83 -17.75
CA ASP A 301 -12.34 16.94 -17.90
C ASP A 301 -12.16 15.62 -17.12
N SER A 302 -10.99 14.98 -17.20
CA SER A 302 -10.69 13.82 -16.36
C SER A 302 -10.30 14.17 -14.92
N ASN A 303 -10.06 15.46 -14.63
CA ASN A 303 -9.49 15.94 -13.36
C ASN A 303 -8.12 15.32 -13.03
N ALA A 304 -7.46 14.69 -14.01
CA ALA A 304 -6.20 14.01 -13.82
C ALA A 304 -5.03 14.98 -13.81
N ILE A 305 -4.07 14.73 -12.94
CA ILE A 305 -2.78 15.42 -12.96
C ILE A 305 -1.75 14.43 -13.49
N HIS A 306 -1.04 14.83 -14.53
CA HIS A 306 0.04 14.09 -15.16
C HIS A 306 1.35 14.87 -15.06
N VAL A 307 2.47 14.16 -14.94
CA VAL A 307 3.78 14.79 -14.82
C VAL A 307 4.77 14.08 -15.74
N GLU A 308 5.47 14.88 -16.54
CA GLU A 308 6.55 14.45 -17.42
C GLU A 308 7.89 15.00 -16.93
N LEU A 309 8.93 14.18 -17.01
CA LEU A 309 10.28 14.54 -16.58
C LEU A 309 11.05 15.27 -17.68
N MET A 310 11.91 16.22 -17.30
CA MET A 310 12.75 17.00 -18.19
C MET A 310 14.17 17.16 -17.64
N LYS A 311 15.17 17.16 -18.52
CA LYS A 311 16.59 17.38 -18.17
C LYS A 311 16.95 18.86 -17.98
N SER A 312 16.15 19.75 -18.57
CA SER A 312 16.32 21.20 -18.48
C SER A 312 15.03 21.90 -18.88
N LYS A 313 14.90 23.19 -18.55
CA LYS A 313 13.82 24.07 -19.03
C LYS A 313 14.04 24.60 -20.46
N SER A 314 14.76 23.86 -21.31
CA SER A 314 14.94 24.27 -22.70
C SER A 314 13.64 24.06 -23.50
N GLY A 315 13.37 24.94 -24.46
CA GLY A 315 12.15 24.86 -25.28
C GLY A 315 11.98 23.51 -26.00
N ALA A 316 13.08 22.87 -26.40
CA ALA A 316 13.07 21.56 -27.04
C ALA A 316 12.67 20.42 -26.07
N GLU A 317 13.20 20.44 -24.84
CA GLU A 317 12.84 19.45 -23.81
C GLU A 317 11.37 19.63 -23.35
N ILE A 318 10.91 20.88 -23.23
CA ILE A 318 9.52 21.21 -22.92
C ILE A 318 8.60 20.67 -24.02
N LEU A 319 8.94 20.88 -25.29
CA LEU A 319 8.19 20.35 -26.42
C LEU A 319 8.16 18.82 -26.40
N ALA A 320 9.30 18.16 -26.15
CA ALA A 320 9.37 16.70 -26.10
C ALA A 320 8.52 16.12 -24.95
N ALA A 321 8.55 16.75 -23.76
CA ALA A 321 7.70 16.38 -22.64
C ALA A 321 6.21 16.59 -22.96
N TYR A 322 5.88 17.73 -23.54
CA TYR A 322 4.52 18.03 -23.97
C TYR A 322 4.00 17.02 -25.01
N GLN A 323 4.83 16.65 -26.00
CA GLN A 323 4.48 15.65 -27.01
C GLN A 323 4.16 14.28 -26.40
N ARG A 324 4.92 13.85 -25.39
CA ARG A 324 4.64 12.60 -24.66
C ARG A 324 3.30 12.67 -23.94
N ALA A 325 3.07 13.76 -23.20
CA ALA A 325 1.80 13.96 -22.50
C ALA A 325 0.62 14.03 -23.49
N HIS A 326 0.71 14.85 -24.54
CA HIS A 326 -0.30 14.96 -25.58
C HIS A 326 -0.61 13.61 -26.24
N SER A 327 0.42 12.83 -26.56
CA SER A 327 0.26 11.48 -27.13
C SER A 327 -0.47 10.54 -26.17
N LEU A 328 -0.16 10.59 -24.88
CA LEU A 328 -0.83 9.79 -23.86
C LEU A 328 -2.33 10.11 -23.82
N PHE A 329 -2.70 11.39 -23.65
CA PHE A 329 -4.10 11.80 -23.55
C PHE A 329 -4.90 11.53 -24.84
N THR A 330 -4.27 11.75 -26.01
CA THR A 330 -4.87 11.42 -27.31
C THR A 330 -5.15 9.92 -27.44
N GLN A 331 -4.19 9.05 -27.06
CA GLN A 331 -4.38 7.60 -27.07
C GLN A 331 -5.48 7.11 -26.11
N ARG A 332 -5.76 7.87 -25.05
CA ARG A 332 -6.84 7.57 -24.09
C ARG A 332 -8.19 8.19 -24.46
N GLY A 333 -8.30 8.83 -25.63
CA GLY A 333 -9.55 9.44 -26.11
C GLY A 333 -9.88 10.80 -25.48
N LEU A 334 -8.90 11.44 -24.82
CA LEU A 334 -9.01 12.78 -24.25
C LEU A 334 -8.11 13.74 -25.02
N GLN A 335 -8.37 13.90 -26.32
CA GLN A 335 -7.57 14.79 -27.14
C GLN A 335 -7.67 16.24 -26.64
N PRO A 336 -6.55 16.90 -26.31
CA PRO A 336 -6.57 18.31 -25.93
C PRO A 336 -7.08 19.19 -27.06
N GLN A 337 -7.94 20.17 -26.73
CA GLN A 337 -8.49 21.14 -27.67
C GLN A 337 -8.07 22.57 -27.33
N LEU A 338 -7.99 22.89 -26.03
CA LEU A 338 -7.60 24.21 -25.55
C LEU A 338 -6.51 24.06 -24.50
N GLN A 339 -5.34 24.63 -24.75
CA GLN A 339 -4.25 24.67 -23.80
C GLN A 339 -4.11 26.05 -23.18
N ARG A 340 -4.01 26.08 -21.84
CA ARG A 340 -3.69 27.28 -21.08
C ARG A 340 -2.28 27.21 -20.55
N LEU A 341 -1.50 28.22 -20.92
CA LEU A 341 -0.06 28.33 -20.68
C LEU A 341 0.25 29.62 -19.92
N ASP A 342 1.33 29.61 -19.14
CA ASP A 342 1.95 30.84 -18.69
C ASP A 342 2.81 31.46 -19.82
N ASN A 343 3.27 32.70 -19.63
CA ASN A 343 3.89 33.54 -20.68
C ASN A 343 5.27 33.07 -21.19
N GLU A 344 5.67 31.83 -20.93
CA GLU A 344 6.96 31.24 -21.33
C GLU A 344 6.80 30.18 -22.44
N ALA A 345 5.77 30.29 -23.27
CA ALA A 345 5.58 29.39 -24.42
C ALA A 345 6.68 29.60 -25.48
N SER A 346 7.35 28.52 -25.88
CA SER A 346 8.32 28.58 -26.97
C SER A 346 7.62 28.59 -28.35
N PRO A 347 8.17 29.25 -29.37
CA PRO A 347 7.56 29.28 -30.72
C PRO A 347 7.46 27.88 -31.37
N ALA A 348 8.35 26.97 -30.98
CA ALA A 348 8.28 25.56 -31.39
C ALA A 348 7.06 24.84 -30.79
N LEU A 349 6.71 25.15 -29.53
CA LEU A 349 5.50 24.65 -28.87
C LEU A 349 4.24 25.20 -29.53
N GLU A 350 4.21 26.50 -29.85
CA GLU A 350 3.10 27.13 -30.57
C GLU A 350 2.87 26.52 -31.95
N SER A 351 3.95 26.26 -32.69
CA SER A 351 3.89 25.60 -33.99
C SER A 351 3.33 24.18 -33.87
N PHE A 352 3.72 23.43 -32.84
CA PHE A 352 3.20 22.09 -32.59
C PHE A 352 1.71 22.11 -32.22
N MET A 353 1.29 23.03 -31.35
CA MET A 353 -0.13 23.18 -30.96
C MET A 353 -0.98 23.52 -32.19
N THR A 354 -0.54 24.47 -33.01
CA THR A 354 -1.23 24.87 -34.25
C THR A 354 -1.33 23.69 -35.23
N ALA A 355 -0.26 22.91 -35.39
CA ALA A 355 -0.26 21.73 -36.26
C ALA A 355 -1.23 20.63 -35.79
N ASN A 356 -1.41 20.46 -34.48
CA ASN A 356 -2.32 19.47 -33.89
C ASN A 356 -3.73 20.03 -33.65
N GLN A 357 -4.04 21.25 -34.14
CA GLN A 357 -5.33 21.92 -33.95
C GLN A 357 -5.70 22.13 -32.47
N VAL A 358 -4.70 22.40 -31.64
CA VAL A 358 -4.86 22.77 -30.23
C VAL A 358 -4.83 24.29 -30.14
N ASP A 359 -5.96 24.90 -29.76
CA ASP A 359 -6.01 26.32 -29.45
C ASP A 359 -5.20 26.59 -28.19
N PHE A 360 -4.52 27.73 -28.10
CA PHE A 360 -3.78 28.11 -26.89
C PHE A 360 -4.16 29.48 -26.36
N GLN A 361 -4.12 29.63 -25.05
CA GLN A 361 -4.37 30.87 -24.32
C GLN A 361 -3.25 31.11 -23.33
N LEU A 362 -2.63 32.29 -23.39
CA LEU A 362 -1.63 32.74 -22.43
C LEU A 362 -2.33 33.38 -21.22
N ALA A 363 -1.91 33.00 -20.02
CA ALA A 363 -2.42 33.57 -18.78
C ALA A 363 -1.91 35.02 -18.63
N PRO A 364 -2.79 35.99 -18.28
CA PRO A 364 -2.36 37.36 -18.07
C PRO A 364 -1.33 37.44 -16.92
N PRO A 365 -0.27 38.27 -17.06
CA PRO A 365 0.77 38.39 -16.04
C PRO A 365 0.21 38.73 -14.66
N ASN A 366 0.74 38.10 -13.60
CA ASN A 366 0.44 38.39 -12.19
C ASN A 366 -1.00 38.08 -11.70
N LEU A 367 -1.83 37.34 -12.46
CA LEU A 367 -3.20 36.98 -12.08
C LEU A 367 -3.37 35.49 -11.72
N HIS A 368 -2.63 35.07 -10.69
CA HIS A 368 -2.57 33.70 -10.16
C HIS A 368 -3.92 33.12 -9.67
N ARG A 369 -4.80 33.96 -9.11
CA ARG A 369 -6.00 33.47 -8.38
C ARG A 369 -7.07 32.77 -9.22
N ARG A 370 -7.08 32.89 -10.55
CA ARG A 370 -8.12 32.32 -11.42
C ARG A 370 -7.71 31.02 -12.13
N ASN A 371 -6.45 30.58 -12.00
CA ASN A 371 -5.99 29.43 -12.76
C ASN A 371 -6.32 28.11 -12.02
N ALA A 372 -7.18 27.28 -12.61
CA ALA A 372 -7.42 25.92 -12.10
C ALA A 372 -6.14 25.09 -12.10
N ALA A 373 -5.21 25.39 -13.02
CA ALA A 373 -3.88 24.80 -13.09
C ALA A 373 -3.09 24.99 -11.80
N GLU A 374 -2.95 26.24 -11.33
CA GLU A 374 -2.06 26.57 -10.21
C GLU A 374 -2.43 25.77 -8.96
N ARG A 375 -3.73 25.58 -8.74
CA ARG A 375 -4.23 24.73 -7.64
C ARG A 375 -3.94 23.25 -7.85
N ALA A 376 -4.09 22.74 -9.08
CA ALA A 376 -3.74 21.35 -9.40
C ALA A 376 -2.23 21.10 -9.23
N ILE A 377 -1.40 22.06 -9.61
CA ILE A 377 0.06 22.01 -9.44
C ILE A 377 0.44 22.07 -7.96
N HIS A 378 -0.16 22.96 -7.19
CA HIS A 378 0.02 22.99 -5.74
C HIS A 378 -0.38 21.66 -5.10
N THR A 379 -1.47 21.05 -5.58
CA THR A 379 -1.92 19.73 -5.11
C THR A 379 -0.87 18.65 -5.38
N PHE A 380 -0.31 18.61 -6.59
CA PHE A 380 0.77 17.67 -6.93
C PHE A 380 2.02 17.92 -6.07
N LYS A 381 2.46 19.17 -5.93
CA LYS A 381 3.63 19.53 -5.12
C LYS A 381 3.46 19.06 -3.67
N ASN A 382 2.32 19.37 -3.05
CA ASN A 382 2.05 18.99 -1.67
C ASN A 382 2.02 17.47 -1.49
N HIS A 383 1.37 16.75 -2.42
CA HIS A 383 1.33 15.29 -2.44
C HIS A 383 2.71 14.66 -2.61
N PHE A 384 3.53 15.21 -3.52
CA PHE A 384 4.87 14.71 -3.79
C PHE A 384 5.83 15.00 -2.62
N ILE A 385 5.75 16.18 -2.00
CA ILE A 385 6.51 16.54 -0.79
C ILE A 385 6.13 15.62 0.37
N ALA A 386 4.83 15.35 0.58
CA ALA A 386 4.37 14.40 1.59
C ALA A 386 4.93 12.99 1.31
N GLY A 387 4.87 12.54 0.05
CA GLY A 387 5.46 11.28 -0.38
C GLY A 387 6.96 11.17 -0.07
N LEU A 388 7.76 12.17 -0.44
CA LEU A 388 9.19 12.21 -0.15
C LEU A 388 9.48 12.27 1.35
N CYS A 389 8.67 12.97 2.13
CA CYS A 389 8.81 12.98 3.59
C CYS A 389 8.40 11.64 4.23
N SER A 390 7.62 10.81 3.53
CA SER A 390 7.15 9.50 4.00
C SER A 390 8.17 8.37 3.79
N THR A 391 9.12 8.54 2.86
CA THR A 391 10.17 7.55 2.60
C THR A 391 11.06 7.34 3.83
N THR A 392 11.79 6.22 3.85
CA THR A 392 12.75 5.96 4.92
C THR A 392 13.86 7.02 4.95
N PRO A 393 14.45 7.33 6.12
CA PRO A 393 15.54 8.31 6.22
C PRO A 393 16.73 8.05 5.28
N ASP A 394 17.06 6.78 5.05
CA ASP A 394 18.20 6.37 4.22
C ASP A 394 17.88 6.28 2.72
N PHE A 395 16.65 6.63 2.32
CA PHE A 395 16.25 6.58 0.92
C PHE A 395 17.04 7.63 0.10
N PRO A 396 17.72 7.22 -0.99
CA PRO A 396 18.53 8.14 -1.76
C PRO A 396 17.66 9.10 -2.60
N LEU A 397 17.77 10.39 -2.31
CA LEU A 397 16.93 11.41 -2.95
C LEU A 397 17.12 11.50 -4.47
N HIS A 398 18.27 11.10 -5.02
CA HIS A 398 18.51 11.09 -6.47
C HIS A 398 17.62 10.10 -7.25
N LEU A 399 16.84 9.26 -6.57
CA LEU A 399 15.83 8.38 -7.17
C LEU A 399 14.42 8.98 -7.19
N TRP A 400 14.28 10.28 -6.88
CA TRP A 400 12.99 10.96 -6.84
C TRP A 400 12.19 10.82 -8.15
N ASP A 401 12.87 10.77 -9.29
CA ASP A 401 12.27 10.63 -10.63
C ASP A 401 11.54 9.29 -10.78
N ARG A 402 12.08 8.23 -10.16
CA ARG A 402 11.52 6.89 -10.18
C ARG A 402 10.25 6.73 -9.35
N LEU A 403 10.02 7.65 -8.40
CA LEU A 403 8.82 7.68 -7.56
C LEU A 403 7.62 8.35 -8.26
N ILE A 404 7.83 9.11 -9.33
CA ILE A 404 6.77 9.84 -10.04
C ILE A 404 5.61 8.94 -10.48
N PRO A 405 5.82 7.75 -11.07
CA PRO A 405 4.71 6.88 -11.45
C PRO A 405 3.84 6.45 -10.26
N HIS A 406 4.44 6.21 -9.09
CA HIS A 406 3.69 5.90 -7.86
C HIS A 406 2.94 7.14 -7.34
N ALA A 407 3.58 8.31 -7.41
CA ALA A 407 2.96 9.58 -7.02
C ALA A 407 1.69 9.86 -7.84
N LEU A 408 1.78 9.71 -9.17
CA LEU A 408 0.67 9.94 -10.09
C LEU A 408 -0.45 8.91 -9.89
N LEU A 409 -0.09 7.64 -9.71
CA LEU A 409 -1.05 6.58 -9.41
C LEU A 409 -1.83 6.91 -8.12
N SER A 410 -1.12 7.12 -7.01
CA SER A 410 -1.75 7.38 -5.72
C SER A 410 -2.59 8.66 -5.73
N LEU A 411 -2.10 9.74 -6.34
CA LEU A 411 -2.81 11.01 -6.44
C LEU A 411 -4.11 10.86 -7.25
N ASN A 412 -4.04 10.27 -8.44
CA ASN A 412 -5.19 10.17 -9.34
C ASN A 412 -6.20 9.09 -8.92
N LEU A 413 -5.84 8.17 -8.02
CA LEU A 413 -6.80 7.27 -7.37
C LEU A 413 -7.72 8.03 -6.40
N LEU A 414 -7.20 9.04 -5.71
CA LEU A 414 -7.96 9.81 -4.71
C LEU A 414 -8.92 10.83 -5.36
N ARG A 415 -8.55 11.31 -6.54
CA ARG A 415 -9.31 12.33 -7.30
C ARG A 415 -10.47 11.68 -8.07
N GLY A 416 -11.62 12.34 -8.09
CA GLY A 416 -12.77 11.94 -8.93
C GLY A 416 -12.68 12.54 -10.32
N SER A 417 -13.09 11.80 -11.35
CA SER A 417 -13.18 12.34 -12.72
C SER A 417 -14.37 13.29 -12.87
N ARG A 418 -14.25 14.36 -13.67
CA ARG A 418 -15.41 15.24 -13.94
C ARG A 418 -16.37 14.65 -14.97
N ILE A 419 -15.82 13.96 -15.97
CA ILE A 419 -16.62 13.24 -16.99
C ILE A 419 -17.53 12.20 -16.33
N ASN A 420 -16.96 11.37 -15.45
CA ASN A 420 -17.70 10.38 -14.69
C ASN A 420 -17.34 10.48 -13.20
N PRO A 421 -18.18 11.14 -12.38
CA PRO A 421 -17.94 11.30 -10.94
C PRO A 421 -17.83 10.00 -10.14
N THR A 422 -18.34 8.88 -10.69
CA THR A 422 -18.25 7.55 -10.05
C THR A 422 -16.86 6.93 -10.19
N LEU A 423 -16.06 7.38 -11.15
CA LEU A 423 -14.72 6.88 -11.42
C LEU A 423 -13.66 7.79 -10.81
N SER A 424 -12.52 7.20 -10.46
CA SER A 424 -11.33 7.98 -10.15
C SER A 424 -10.70 8.53 -11.43
N ALA A 425 -9.91 9.60 -11.32
CA ALA A 425 -9.18 10.17 -12.45
C ALA A 425 -8.21 9.14 -13.07
N HIS A 426 -7.62 8.28 -12.23
CA HIS A 426 -6.81 7.16 -12.71
C HIS A 426 -7.65 6.15 -13.50
N ALA A 427 -8.85 5.80 -13.01
CA ALA A 427 -9.73 4.87 -13.70
C ALA A 427 -10.18 5.38 -15.07
N GLN A 428 -10.38 6.69 -15.20
CA GLN A 428 -10.73 7.33 -16.46
C GLN A 428 -9.62 7.22 -17.52
N LEU A 429 -8.34 7.33 -17.12
CA LEU A 429 -7.20 7.28 -18.04
C LEU A 429 -6.66 5.87 -18.30
N HIS A 430 -6.49 5.09 -17.23
CA HIS A 430 -5.76 3.83 -17.25
C HIS A 430 -6.65 2.60 -17.04
N GLY A 431 -7.93 2.81 -16.68
CA GLY A 431 -8.84 1.75 -16.26
C GLY A 431 -8.79 1.50 -14.76
N ALA A 432 -9.73 0.68 -14.28
CA ALA A 432 -9.87 0.37 -12.86
C ALA A 432 -8.58 -0.23 -12.28
N PHE A 433 -8.14 0.31 -11.15
CA PHE A 433 -6.99 -0.21 -10.42
C PHE A 433 -7.42 -1.34 -9.49
N ASP A 434 -6.70 -2.45 -9.53
CA ASP A 434 -6.93 -3.61 -8.67
C ASP A 434 -5.75 -3.83 -7.73
N TYR A 435 -5.96 -3.58 -6.45
CA TYR A 435 -4.98 -3.77 -5.38
C TYR A 435 -4.56 -5.25 -5.24
N ASN A 436 -5.46 -6.22 -5.47
CA ASN A 436 -5.13 -7.63 -5.34
C ASN A 436 -4.22 -8.12 -6.47
N ARG A 437 -4.37 -7.51 -7.66
CA ARG A 437 -3.54 -7.75 -8.83
C ARG A 437 -2.18 -7.07 -8.71
N THR A 438 -2.16 -5.83 -8.23
CA THR A 438 -0.96 -4.99 -8.11
C THR A 438 -0.94 -4.33 -6.74
N PRO A 439 -0.43 -5.03 -5.71
CA PRO A 439 -0.44 -4.54 -4.34
C PRO A 439 0.43 -3.31 -4.19
N LEU A 440 -0.08 -2.33 -3.46
CA LEU A 440 0.59 -1.07 -3.17
C LEU A 440 1.18 -1.11 -1.76
N ALA A 441 2.42 -0.63 -1.64
CA ALA A 441 3.15 -0.46 -0.39
C ALA A 441 3.72 0.96 -0.29
N PRO A 442 4.19 1.42 0.89
CA PRO A 442 4.82 2.72 1.04
C PRO A 442 6.08 2.85 0.17
N PRO A 443 6.20 3.91 -0.66
CA PRO A 443 7.38 4.16 -1.49
C PRO A 443 8.65 4.35 -0.67
N GLY A 444 9.80 4.05 -1.27
CA GLY A 444 11.10 4.25 -0.62
C GLY A 444 11.30 3.37 0.61
N THR A 445 10.55 2.28 0.75
CA THR A 445 10.75 1.28 1.79
C THR A 445 11.96 0.42 1.46
N ARG A 446 12.82 0.15 2.46
CA ARG A 446 13.96 -0.76 2.31
C ARG A 446 13.46 -2.18 2.11
N ILE A 447 14.05 -2.89 1.17
CA ILE A 447 13.64 -4.26 0.82
C ILE A 447 14.86 -5.14 0.55
N LEU A 448 14.66 -6.45 0.72
CA LEU A 448 15.56 -7.48 0.20
C LEU A 448 14.85 -8.25 -0.90
N VAL A 449 15.42 -8.28 -2.10
CA VAL A 449 14.85 -8.91 -3.28
C VAL A 449 15.48 -10.27 -3.49
N HIS A 450 14.67 -11.32 -3.63
CA HIS A 450 15.17 -12.67 -3.83
C HIS A 450 15.85 -12.85 -5.20
N GLU A 451 17.05 -13.40 -5.17
CA GLU A 451 17.81 -13.77 -6.36
C GLU A 451 17.53 -15.20 -6.79
N LYS A 452 17.27 -15.41 -8.08
CA LYS A 452 16.98 -16.75 -8.59
C LYS A 452 18.27 -17.59 -8.58
N PRO A 453 18.19 -18.90 -8.25
CA PRO A 453 19.34 -19.80 -8.26
C PRO A 453 20.13 -19.83 -9.57
N ALA A 454 19.48 -19.58 -10.71
CA ALA A 454 20.12 -19.56 -12.03
C ALA A 454 21.04 -18.35 -12.28
N VAL A 455 20.90 -17.28 -11.49
CA VAL A 455 21.65 -16.02 -11.67
C VAL A 455 22.69 -15.83 -10.58
N ARG A 456 22.42 -16.32 -9.35
CA ARG A 456 23.33 -16.17 -8.21
C ARG A 456 24.43 -17.24 -8.22
N GLU A 457 25.59 -16.90 -7.67
CA GLU A 457 26.66 -17.86 -7.42
C GLU A 457 26.27 -18.84 -6.30
N THR A 458 26.96 -19.99 -6.23
CA THR A 458 26.61 -21.08 -5.30
C THR A 458 26.65 -20.66 -3.83
N TRP A 459 27.53 -19.73 -3.47
CA TRP A 459 27.71 -19.20 -2.10
C TRP A 459 27.20 -17.77 -1.93
N ALA A 460 26.64 -17.17 -2.98
CA ALA A 460 26.11 -15.81 -2.91
C ALA A 460 24.84 -15.74 -2.04
N PRO A 461 24.63 -14.63 -1.31
CA PRO A 461 23.39 -14.38 -0.59
C PRO A 461 22.16 -14.59 -1.48
N HIS A 462 21.07 -15.12 -0.90
CA HIS A 462 19.83 -15.38 -1.62
C HIS A 462 19.01 -14.12 -1.93
N ALA A 463 19.40 -12.98 -1.37
CA ALA A 463 18.69 -11.74 -1.56
C ALA A 463 19.65 -10.56 -1.64
N VAL A 464 19.28 -9.59 -2.47
CA VAL A 464 20.04 -8.35 -2.69
C VAL A 464 19.23 -7.17 -2.15
N GLU A 465 19.94 -6.19 -1.61
CA GLU A 465 19.34 -5.00 -1.05
C GLU A 465 18.80 -4.03 -2.12
N GLY A 466 17.66 -3.42 -1.81
CA GLY A 466 17.05 -2.43 -2.67
C GLY A 466 16.04 -1.52 -1.99
N TRP A 467 15.46 -0.64 -2.82
CA TRP A 467 14.40 0.29 -2.45
C TRP A 467 13.14 0.00 -3.26
N TYR A 468 12.00 -0.04 -2.60
CA TYR A 468 10.71 -0.14 -3.28
C TYR A 468 10.35 1.18 -3.96
N LEU A 469 10.02 1.14 -5.26
CA LEU A 469 9.68 2.33 -6.04
C LEU A 469 8.18 2.45 -6.32
N GLY A 470 7.51 1.31 -6.54
CA GLY A 470 6.08 1.28 -6.86
C GLY A 470 5.62 -0.07 -7.43
N PRO A 471 4.34 -0.20 -7.79
CA PRO A 471 3.81 -1.44 -8.34
C PRO A 471 4.22 -1.62 -9.81
N ALA A 472 4.42 -2.87 -10.23
CA ALA A 472 4.62 -3.20 -11.64
C ALA A 472 3.26 -3.46 -12.32
N LEU A 473 2.67 -2.42 -12.93
CA LEU A 473 1.27 -2.46 -13.43
C LEU A 473 0.96 -3.58 -14.44
N HIS A 474 1.99 -4.05 -15.17
CA HIS A 474 1.88 -5.11 -16.18
C HIS A 474 2.17 -6.53 -15.64
N HIS A 475 2.62 -6.65 -14.39
CA HIS A 475 3.02 -7.92 -13.81
C HIS A 475 2.21 -8.23 -12.55
N TYR A 476 1.62 -9.42 -12.49
CA TYR A 476 0.80 -9.85 -11.37
C TYR A 476 1.63 -9.91 -10.08
N ARG A 477 1.20 -9.17 -9.05
CA ARG A 477 1.83 -9.12 -7.72
C ARG A 477 3.34 -8.91 -7.75
N CYS A 478 3.79 -8.09 -8.70
CA CYS A 478 5.19 -7.72 -8.82
C CYS A 478 5.38 -6.23 -8.49
N HIS A 479 6.60 -5.92 -8.08
CA HIS A 479 7.02 -4.62 -7.60
C HIS A 479 8.18 -4.11 -8.44
N ARG A 480 8.17 -2.81 -8.71
CA ARG A 480 9.30 -2.08 -9.29
C ARG A 480 10.23 -1.69 -8.15
N VAL A 481 11.47 -2.12 -8.25
CA VAL A 481 12.46 -2.01 -7.20
C VAL A 481 13.76 -1.46 -7.75
N TRP A 482 14.45 -0.64 -6.96
CA TRP A 482 15.81 -0.21 -7.26
C TRP A 482 16.80 -1.07 -6.50
N ILE A 483 17.72 -1.71 -7.20
CA ILE A 483 18.77 -2.52 -6.59
C ILE A 483 20.00 -1.64 -6.33
N THR A 484 20.48 -1.61 -5.09
CA THR A 484 21.59 -0.73 -4.68
C THR A 484 22.91 -1.13 -5.34
N GLU A 485 23.19 -2.43 -5.41
CA GLU A 485 24.43 -3.00 -5.97
C GLU A 485 24.56 -2.73 -7.47
N THR A 486 23.52 -3.07 -8.24
CA THR A 486 23.52 -2.93 -9.71
C THR A 486 23.19 -1.52 -10.18
N ARG A 487 22.70 -0.65 -9.29
CA ARG A 487 22.21 0.71 -9.61
C ARG A 487 21.22 0.69 -10.77
N ALA A 488 20.30 -0.27 -10.73
CA ALA A 488 19.32 -0.49 -11.79
C ALA A 488 17.93 -0.80 -11.23
N GLU A 489 16.92 -0.50 -12.03
CA GLU A 489 15.54 -0.87 -11.75
C GLU A 489 15.29 -2.33 -12.17
N ARG A 490 14.61 -3.09 -11.32
CA ARG A 490 14.22 -4.48 -11.57
C ARG A 490 12.74 -4.66 -11.22
N VAL A 491 12.11 -5.63 -11.88
CA VAL A 491 10.79 -6.13 -11.47
C VAL A 491 10.98 -7.38 -10.63
N ALA A 492 10.45 -7.36 -9.41
CA ALA A 492 10.58 -8.46 -8.44
C ALA A 492 9.21 -8.91 -7.95
N ASN A 493 9.03 -10.23 -7.84
CA ASN A 493 7.83 -10.86 -7.28
C ASN A 493 8.02 -11.28 -5.81
N THR A 494 9.25 -11.69 -5.43
CA THR A 494 9.57 -12.15 -4.08
C THR A 494 10.53 -11.17 -3.42
N LEU A 495 10.06 -10.52 -2.36
CA LEU A 495 10.85 -9.58 -1.58
C LEU A 495 10.42 -9.60 -0.11
N ALA A 496 11.35 -9.22 0.77
CA ALA A 496 11.11 -9.00 2.19
C ALA A 496 11.13 -7.49 2.48
N TRP A 497 10.18 -7.02 3.29
CA TRP A 497 10.00 -5.60 3.60
C TRP A 497 10.66 -5.25 4.93
N PHE A 498 11.39 -4.13 4.96
CA PHE A 498 12.03 -3.58 6.15
C PHE A 498 11.63 -2.10 6.33
N PRO A 499 10.35 -1.82 6.65
CA PRO A 499 9.94 -0.44 6.88
C PRO A 499 10.50 0.08 8.21
N SER A 500 10.82 1.38 8.26
CA SER A 500 11.42 2.00 9.44
C SER A 500 10.41 2.71 10.34
N ARG A 501 9.44 3.42 9.76
CA ARG A 501 8.49 4.26 10.52
C ARG A 501 7.12 3.66 10.70
N ILE A 502 6.72 2.73 9.82
CA ILE A 502 5.38 2.18 9.76
C ILE A 502 5.50 0.66 9.85
N PRO A 503 4.94 0.01 10.87
CA PRO A 503 4.99 -1.44 10.96
C PRO A 503 4.25 -2.08 9.77
N MET A 504 4.77 -3.19 9.26
CA MET A 504 4.05 -3.97 8.27
C MET A 504 2.76 -4.51 8.89
N PRO A 505 1.59 -4.36 8.23
CA PRO A 505 0.39 -5.05 8.68
C PRO A 505 0.61 -6.55 8.50
N THR A 506 0.58 -7.25 9.61
CA THR A 506 0.65 -8.70 9.69
C THR A 506 -0.74 -9.31 9.54
N ALA A 507 -0.79 -10.51 8.97
CA ALA A 507 -2.05 -11.21 8.76
C ALA A 507 -2.76 -11.46 10.10
N SER A 508 -4.05 -11.13 10.17
CA SER A 508 -4.87 -11.38 11.36
C SER A 508 -4.89 -12.88 11.69
N SER A 509 -5.30 -13.25 12.91
CA SER A 509 -5.54 -14.66 13.27
C SER A 509 -6.49 -15.36 12.27
N THR A 510 -7.52 -14.66 11.80
CA THR A 510 -8.46 -15.16 10.77
C THR A 510 -7.79 -15.32 9.41
N ASP A 511 -7.03 -14.32 8.96
CA ASP A 511 -6.32 -14.39 7.67
C ASP A 511 -5.30 -15.53 7.67
N ARG A 512 -4.62 -15.74 8.80
CA ARG A 512 -3.69 -16.85 8.99
C ARG A 512 -4.43 -18.18 9.04
N ALA A 513 -5.56 -18.28 9.74
CA ALA A 513 -6.37 -19.49 9.75
C ALA A 513 -6.85 -19.86 8.34
N LEU A 514 -7.29 -18.88 7.55
CA LEU A 514 -7.70 -19.06 6.15
C LEU A 514 -6.52 -19.46 5.25
N ALA A 515 -5.35 -18.87 5.44
CA ALA A 515 -4.14 -19.25 4.71
C ALA A 515 -3.71 -20.68 5.05
N THR A 516 -3.62 -21.02 6.35
CA THR A 516 -3.31 -22.37 6.82
C THR A 516 -4.32 -23.39 6.30
N ALA A 517 -5.61 -23.06 6.31
CA ALA A 517 -6.65 -23.90 5.72
C ALA A 517 -6.39 -24.18 4.24
N ARG A 518 -6.07 -23.16 3.45
CA ARG A 518 -5.75 -23.31 2.01
C ARG A 518 -4.46 -24.11 1.78
N ASP A 519 -3.44 -23.88 2.60
CA ASP A 519 -2.17 -24.60 2.51
C ASP A 519 -2.35 -26.08 2.87
N LEU A 520 -3.16 -26.38 3.88
CA LEU A 520 -3.53 -27.74 4.26
C LEU A 520 -4.33 -28.44 3.16
N VAL A 521 -5.32 -27.77 2.57
CA VAL A 521 -6.06 -28.27 1.39
C VAL A 521 -5.08 -28.60 0.24
N ARG A 522 -4.16 -27.68 -0.08
CA ARG A 522 -3.16 -27.89 -1.14
C ARG A 522 -2.24 -29.07 -0.84
N ALA A 523 -1.78 -29.21 0.40
CA ALA A 523 -0.89 -30.28 0.84
C ALA A 523 -1.57 -31.65 0.76
N LEU A 524 -2.85 -31.73 1.13
CA LEU A 524 -3.64 -32.96 1.04
C LEU A 524 -3.94 -33.37 -0.41
N GLN A 525 -4.20 -32.38 -1.29
CA GLN A 525 -4.44 -32.62 -2.72
C GLN A 525 -3.17 -32.98 -3.50
N ASN A 526 -1.99 -32.59 -3.02
CA ASN A 526 -0.71 -32.82 -3.68
C ASN A 526 0.32 -33.40 -2.69
N PRO A 527 0.14 -34.67 -2.24
CA PRO A 527 1.05 -35.28 -1.30
C PRO A 527 2.45 -35.44 -1.92
N SER A 528 3.49 -34.97 -1.21
CA SER A 528 4.87 -35.15 -1.65
C SER A 528 5.24 -36.65 -1.69
N PRO A 529 5.91 -37.13 -2.75
CA PRO A 529 6.26 -38.54 -2.90
C PRO A 529 7.32 -39.05 -1.91
N ALA A 530 7.95 -38.17 -1.12
CA ALA A 530 9.05 -38.52 -0.22
C ALA A 530 8.92 -37.84 1.16
N SER A 531 7.90 -38.22 1.93
CA SER A 531 7.79 -37.83 3.34
C SER A 531 8.55 -38.84 4.23
N PRO A 532 9.38 -38.40 5.18
CA PRO A 532 10.02 -39.28 6.17
C PRO A 532 9.04 -39.79 7.24
N PHE A 533 7.79 -39.34 7.22
CA PHE A 533 6.73 -39.79 8.12
C PHE A 533 5.95 -40.95 7.51
N ALA A 534 5.45 -41.85 8.36
CA ALA A 534 4.61 -42.96 7.93
C ALA A 534 3.41 -42.44 7.10
N PRO A 535 3.04 -43.13 6.00
CA PRO A 535 1.88 -42.75 5.21
C PRO A 535 0.64 -42.74 6.11
N LEU A 536 -0.16 -41.68 5.98
CA LEU A 536 -1.42 -41.54 6.71
C LEU A 536 -2.33 -42.74 6.38
N ASP A 537 -2.99 -43.30 7.41
CA ASP A 537 -3.99 -44.36 7.20
C ASP A 537 -5.14 -43.82 6.31
N ALA A 538 -5.75 -44.69 5.50
CA ALA A 538 -6.79 -44.31 4.55
C ALA A 538 -7.98 -43.61 5.23
N THR A 539 -8.29 -44.00 6.46
CA THR A 539 -9.34 -43.39 7.29
C THR A 539 -8.96 -41.98 7.75
N GLN A 540 -7.71 -41.77 8.17
CA GLN A 540 -7.18 -40.48 8.60
C GLN A 540 -7.06 -39.52 7.42
N HIS A 541 -6.66 -40.02 6.25
CA HIS A 541 -6.63 -39.23 5.03
C HIS A 541 -8.03 -38.76 4.61
N GLN A 542 -9.03 -39.66 4.66
CA GLN A 542 -10.42 -39.30 4.36
C GLN A 542 -10.98 -38.28 5.35
N ALA A 543 -10.68 -38.40 6.64
CA ALA A 543 -11.09 -37.41 7.66
C ALA A 543 -10.45 -36.03 7.41
N LEU A 544 -9.17 -36.00 7.02
CA LEU A 544 -8.47 -34.78 6.65
C LEU A 544 -9.04 -34.14 5.38
N LEU A 545 -9.46 -34.94 4.39
CA LEU A 545 -10.18 -34.44 3.21
C LEU A 545 -11.54 -33.86 3.56
N HIS A 546 -12.31 -34.49 4.45
CA HIS A 546 -13.57 -33.93 4.94
C HIS A 546 -13.38 -32.59 5.68
N LEU A 547 -12.33 -32.47 6.49
CA LEU A 547 -11.97 -31.21 7.13
C LEU A 547 -11.51 -30.16 6.10
N ALA A 548 -10.78 -30.57 5.06
CA ALA A 548 -10.37 -29.71 3.96
C ALA A 548 -11.58 -29.16 3.19
N ASP A 549 -12.60 -29.99 2.93
CA ASP A 549 -13.86 -29.56 2.29
C ASP A 549 -14.65 -28.58 3.17
N LEU A 550 -14.73 -28.84 4.48
CA LEU A 550 -15.32 -27.91 5.44
C LEU A 550 -14.56 -26.58 5.46
N PHE A 551 -13.23 -26.61 5.53
CA PHE A 551 -12.43 -25.39 5.48
C PHE A 551 -12.55 -24.66 4.14
N ALA A 552 -12.65 -25.37 3.01
CA ALA A 552 -12.87 -24.78 1.70
C ALA A 552 -14.24 -24.09 1.60
N SER A 553 -15.28 -24.67 2.21
CA SER A 553 -16.62 -24.06 2.29
C SER A 553 -16.64 -22.76 3.10
N VAL A 554 -15.86 -22.70 4.19
CA VAL A 554 -15.73 -21.51 5.06
C VAL A 554 -14.80 -20.46 4.44
N ALA A 555 -13.76 -20.90 3.71
CA ALA A 555 -12.75 -20.04 3.09
C ALA A 555 -13.11 -19.54 1.68
N ALA A 556 -14.25 -20.00 1.13
CA ALA A 556 -14.77 -19.54 -0.14
C ALA A 556 -15.05 -18.03 -0.07
N PRO A 557 -14.54 -17.23 -1.03
CA PRO A 557 -14.91 -15.82 -1.08
C PRO A 557 -16.43 -15.74 -1.22
N ALA A 558 -17.07 -14.85 -0.47
CA ALA A 558 -18.47 -14.53 -0.70
C ALA A 558 -18.64 -14.25 -2.20
N SER A 559 -19.38 -15.10 -2.89
CA SER A 559 -19.72 -14.88 -4.29
C SER A 559 -20.20 -13.43 -4.41
N PRO A 560 -19.78 -12.66 -5.43
CA PRO A 560 -20.43 -11.38 -5.70
C PRO A 560 -21.91 -11.68 -5.73
N THR A 561 -22.68 -11.05 -4.83
CA THR A 561 -24.12 -11.23 -4.73
C THR A 561 -24.64 -11.18 -6.15
N ALA A 562 -25.05 -12.35 -6.67
CA ALA A 562 -25.70 -12.39 -7.96
C ALA A 562 -26.86 -11.42 -7.82
N ALA A 563 -26.90 -10.42 -8.71
CA ALA A 563 -28.07 -9.58 -8.82
C ALA A 563 -29.29 -10.50 -8.80
N PRO A 564 -30.32 -10.21 -7.98
CA PRO A 564 -31.44 -11.12 -7.81
C PRO A 564 -31.97 -11.47 -9.19
N THR A 565 -31.88 -12.75 -9.54
CA THR A 565 -32.49 -13.29 -10.74
C THR A 565 -33.94 -12.85 -10.72
N PRO A 566 -34.45 -12.17 -11.77
CA PRO A 566 -35.86 -11.80 -11.79
C PRO A 566 -36.68 -13.07 -11.65
N ALA A 567 -37.52 -13.13 -10.61
CA ALA A 567 -38.48 -14.20 -10.44
C ALA A 567 -39.32 -14.31 -11.73
N PRO A 568 -39.64 -15.53 -12.19
CA PRO A 568 -40.56 -15.69 -13.31
C PRO A 568 -41.87 -14.94 -13.00
N PRO A 569 -42.45 -14.22 -13.96
CA PRO A 569 -43.63 -13.42 -13.72
C PRO A 569 -44.78 -14.32 -13.29
N VAL A 570 -45.29 -14.09 -12.09
CA VAL A 570 -46.61 -14.59 -11.68
C VAL A 570 -47.63 -13.97 -12.64
N PRO A 571 -48.50 -14.75 -13.29
CA PRO A 571 -49.55 -14.19 -14.14
C PRO A 571 -50.46 -13.31 -13.29
N ALA A 572 -50.46 -12.00 -13.57
CA ALA A 572 -51.39 -11.08 -12.95
C ALA A 572 -52.83 -11.37 -13.44
N PRO A 573 -53.84 -11.28 -12.57
CA PRO A 573 -55.23 -11.37 -12.99
C PRO A 573 -55.58 -10.20 -13.94
N PRO A 574 -56.51 -10.41 -14.88
CA PRO A 574 -56.83 -9.40 -15.90
C PRO A 574 -57.41 -8.14 -15.25
N PRO A 575 -57.05 -6.93 -15.75
CA PRO A 575 -57.57 -5.69 -15.19
C PRO A 575 -59.07 -5.56 -15.50
N ALA A 576 -59.84 -5.18 -14.48
CA ALA A 576 -61.22 -4.74 -14.65
C ALA A 576 -61.24 -3.51 -15.54
N GLN A 577 -61.93 -3.62 -16.68
CA GLN A 577 -62.15 -2.51 -17.59
C GLN A 577 -63.07 -1.48 -16.93
N VAL A 578 -62.51 -0.34 -16.50
CA VAL A 578 -63.31 0.87 -16.29
C VAL A 578 -63.17 1.72 -17.56
N ARG A 579 -64.26 1.74 -18.35
CA ARG A 579 -64.37 2.58 -19.55
C ARG A 579 -64.61 4.03 -19.11
N PHE A 580 -63.71 4.93 -19.50
CA PHE A 580 -64.06 6.35 -19.62
C PHE A 580 -64.00 6.75 -21.08
N ALA A 581 -65.11 7.31 -21.57
CA ALA A 581 -65.29 7.75 -22.93
C ALA A 581 -64.39 8.96 -23.23
N VAL A 582 -63.60 8.88 -24.30
CA VAL A 582 -62.89 10.01 -24.87
C VAL A 582 -63.87 10.78 -25.76
N HIS A 583 -64.23 12.00 -25.38
CA HIS A 583 -64.78 12.96 -26.33
C HIS A 583 -63.62 13.53 -27.16
N ILE A 584 -63.65 13.25 -28.46
CA ILE A 584 -62.82 13.92 -29.45
C ILE A 584 -63.38 15.34 -29.62
N VAL A 585 -62.60 16.35 -29.24
CA VAL A 585 -62.86 17.74 -29.63
C VAL A 585 -61.75 18.18 -30.57
N THR A 586 -62.16 18.53 -31.78
CA THR A 586 -61.39 19.08 -32.88
C THR A 586 -60.74 20.43 -32.53
N ALA A 587 -59.65 20.72 -33.22
CA ALA A 587 -58.84 21.92 -33.09
C ALA A 587 -59.58 23.18 -33.51
N GLU A 588 -60.12 23.93 -32.56
CA GLU A 588 -60.40 25.37 -32.64
C GLU A 588 -60.60 25.88 -31.20
N HIS A 589 -59.80 26.88 -30.78
CA HIS A 589 -59.69 27.49 -29.43
C HIS A 589 -58.65 26.89 -28.46
N ALA A 590 -57.42 27.42 -28.52
CA ALA A 590 -56.46 27.40 -27.42
C ALA A 590 -56.37 28.81 -26.78
N PRO A 591 -56.50 28.98 -25.45
CA PRO A 591 -56.18 30.25 -24.78
C PRO A 591 -54.68 30.38 -24.52
N ALA A 592 -54.15 31.59 -24.68
CA ALA A 592 -52.73 31.94 -24.57
C ALA A 592 -52.25 32.12 -23.12
N LEU A 593 -50.99 31.75 -22.86
CA LEU A 593 -50.24 32.04 -21.61
C LEU A 593 -49.45 33.37 -21.74
N PRO A 594 -49.20 34.10 -20.62
CA PRO A 594 -48.70 35.47 -20.64
C PRO A 594 -47.20 35.58 -20.95
N ARG A 595 -46.84 36.60 -21.75
CA ARG A 595 -45.48 36.90 -22.23
C ARG A 595 -44.84 38.02 -21.40
N VAL A 596 -43.63 37.82 -20.89
CA VAL A 596 -42.81 38.88 -20.27
C VAL A 596 -42.16 39.75 -21.37
N PRO A 597 -42.07 41.09 -21.23
CA PRO A 597 -41.62 41.98 -22.30
C PRO A 597 -40.11 41.90 -22.55
N ILE A 598 -39.71 41.66 -23.80
CA ILE A 598 -38.34 41.82 -24.28
C ILE A 598 -38.16 43.26 -24.76
N LEU A 599 -37.20 43.99 -24.19
CA LEU A 599 -36.74 45.30 -24.65
C LEU A 599 -36.09 45.17 -26.03
N ALA A 600 -36.58 45.95 -27.00
CA ALA A 600 -36.13 45.97 -28.38
C ALA A 600 -34.73 46.62 -28.52
N PRO A 601 -33.89 46.17 -29.48
CA PRO A 601 -32.62 46.81 -29.79
C PRO A 601 -32.84 48.15 -30.53
N PRO A 602 -31.99 49.17 -30.29
CA PRO A 602 -32.13 50.47 -30.94
C PRO A 602 -31.70 50.45 -32.42
N ALA A 603 -32.42 51.21 -33.23
CA ALA A 603 -32.22 51.39 -34.67
C ALA A 603 -30.90 52.13 -35.01
N PRO A 604 -30.26 51.81 -36.15
CA PRO A 604 -29.07 52.53 -36.60
C PRO A 604 -29.44 53.92 -37.16
N ARG A 605 -28.72 54.95 -36.69
CA ARG A 605 -28.80 56.33 -37.19
C ARG A 605 -28.24 56.44 -38.61
N VAL A 606 -28.98 57.15 -39.46
CA VAL A 606 -28.55 57.67 -40.75
C VAL A 606 -27.76 58.96 -40.56
N LEU A 607 -26.60 59.08 -41.21
CA LEU A 607 -25.88 60.27 -41.72
C LEU A 607 -24.74 59.69 -42.59
N SER A 608 -24.40 60.06 -43.84
CA SER A 608 -24.67 61.24 -44.68
C SER A 608 -24.44 60.89 -46.18
N ARG A 609 -24.96 61.74 -47.07
CA ARG A 609 -24.76 61.89 -48.53
C ARG A 609 -23.42 61.39 -49.14
N THR A 610 -23.45 60.78 -50.33
CA THR A 610 -23.17 61.42 -51.64
C THR A 610 -23.09 60.40 -52.81
N ARG A 611 -23.18 60.96 -54.02
CA ARG A 611 -23.45 60.44 -55.36
C ARG A 611 -22.40 59.49 -55.97
N ASN A 612 -22.92 58.66 -56.90
CA ASN A 612 -22.42 58.28 -58.23
C ASN A 612 -21.88 56.84 -58.50
N PRO A 613 -22.07 56.33 -59.75
CA PRO A 613 -22.20 54.91 -60.04
C PRO A 613 -20.98 54.30 -60.77
N GLY A 614 -20.75 52.99 -60.56
CA GLY A 614 -19.68 52.23 -61.19
C GLY A 614 -20.10 50.79 -61.52
N ARG A 615 -20.55 50.61 -62.75
CA ARG A 615 -20.95 49.38 -63.45
C ARG A 615 -19.82 48.33 -63.48
N ARG A 616 -20.11 47.03 -63.20
CA ARG A 616 -19.67 45.88 -64.05
C ARG A 616 -20.16 44.49 -63.55
N ARG A 617 -20.71 43.75 -64.52
CA ARG A 617 -21.12 42.32 -64.52
C ARG A 617 -19.92 41.36 -64.39
N ARG A 618 -20.15 40.16 -63.83
CA ARG A 618 -19.87 38.78 -64.36
C ARG A 618 -19.73 37.79 -63.18
N LYS A 619 -20.58 36.78 -63.02
CA LYS A 619 -20.75 35.46 -63.70
C LYS A 619 -20.25 34.32 -62.80
N ALA A 620 -21.17 33.42 -62.50
CA ALA A 620 -20.98 32.14 -61.82
C ALA A 620 -20.07 31.18 -62.61
N ARG A 621 -19.36 30.29 -61.90
CA ARG A 621 -18.66 29.13 -62.48
C ARG A 621 -18.91 27.87 -61.63
N LYS A 622 -19.12 26.79 -62.37
CA LYS A 622 -19.53 25.42 -62.02
C LYS A 622 -18.39 24.58 -61.40
N GLN A 623 -18.78 23.56 -60.61
CA GLN A 623 -17.99 22.36 -60.25
C GLN A 623 -17.71 21.48 -61.48
N PRO A 624 -16.68 20.60 -61.39
CA PRO A 624 -16.90 19.16 -61.70
C PRO A 624 -15.97 18.22 -60.83
N PRO A 625 -15.81 16.90 -61.09
CA PRO A 625 -16.41 15.82 -60.30
C PRO A 625 -15.44 14.70 -59.84
N THR A 626 -15.99 13.73 -59.10
CA THR A 626 -15.42 12.44 -58.63
C THR A 626 -15.03 11.47 -59.77
N PRO A 627 -14.09 10.53 -59.52
CA PRO A 627 -14.35 9.12 -59.88
C PRO A 627 -13.87 8.07 -58.84
N THR A 628 -14.26 6.82 -59.10
CA THR A 628 -14.49 5.65 -58.22
C THR A 628 -13.35 4.61 -58.23
N LEU A 629 -13.37 3.66 -57.26
CA LEU A 629 -12.56 2.43 -57.01
C LEU A 629 -12.23 1.57 -58.27
N VAL A 630 -11.26 0.61 -58.32
CA VAL A 630 -10.92 -0.59 -57.47
C VAL A 630 -9.46 -1.13 -57.84
N PRO A 631 -8.94 -2.36 -57.50
CA PRO A 631 -7.92 -2.67 -56.46
C PRO A 631 -6.58 -3.38 -56.87
N ALA A 632 -5.68 -3.54 -55.87
CA ALA A 632 -4.75 -4.65 -55.50
C ALA A 632 -3.57 -5.16 -56.41
N HIS A 633 -2.33 -4.88 -55.95
CA HIS A 633 -1.09 -5.71 -55.68
C HIS A 633 -0.59 -6.87 -56.62
N PRO A 634 0.65 -7.43 -56.47
CA PRO A 634 2.01 -6.90 -56.16
C PRO A 634 3.20 -7.61 -56.94
N HIS A 635 4.44 -7.08 -56.90
CA HIS A 635 5.73 -7.83 -57.06
C HIS A 635 6.87 -6.99 -56.44
N ASN A 636 7.60 -7.38 -55.39
CA ASN A 636 8.63 -8.42 -55.19
C ASN A 636 10.07 -7.92 -55.40
N THR A 637 10.84 -7.71 -54.31
CA THR A 637 12.32 -7.87 -54.29
C THR A 637 12.86 -8.11 -52.86
N ARG A 638 13.28 -9.37 -52.63
CA ARG A 638 14.54 -9.84 -51.99
C ARG A 638 15.17 -9.04 -50.83
N THR A 639 15.20 -9.66 -49.64
CA THR A 639 16.24 -9.50 -48.61
C THR A 639 16.56 -10.83 -47.94
N ARG A 640 17.86 -11.06 -47.68
CA ARG A 640 18.46 -12.27 -47.08
C ARG A 640 18.14 -12.37 -45.57
N PRO A 641 18.14 -13.58 -44.98
CA PRO A 641 17.73 -13.78 -43.59
C PRO A 641 18.85 -13.44 -42.61
N PHE A 642 18.57 -12.52 -41.68
CA PHE A 642 19.28 -12.41 -40.42
C PHE A 642 18.63 -13.36 -39.41
N LEU A 643 19.45 -14.22 -38.81
CA LEU A 643 19.09 -15.07 -37.68
C LEU A 643 18.65 -14.19 -36.50
N VAL A 644 17.40 -14.36 -36.07
CA VAL A 644 16.85 -13.79 -34.83
C VAL A 644 16.89 -14.88 -33.77
N PRO A 645 17.48 -14.66 -32.57
CA PRO A 645 17.41 -15.60 -31.47
C PRO A 645 15.99 -15.66 -30.89
N ALA A 646 15.60 -16.87 -30.48
CA ALA A 646 14.26 -17.26 -30.08
C ALA A 646 13.56 -16.27 -29.14
N SER A 647 12.51 -15.61 -29.66
CA SER A 647 11.52 -14.90 -28.85
C SER A 647 10.56 -15.90 -28.22
N ALA A 648 10.46 -15.87 -26.89
CA ALA A 648 9.43 -16.54 -26.10
C ALA A 648 8.03 -16.23 -26.66
N ASN A 649 7.32 -17.25 -27.13
CA ASN A 649 5.85 -17.37 -27.26
C ASN A 649 5.46 -18.53 -28.22
N ALA A 650 6.00 -19.73 -28.00
CA ALA A 650 5.56 -20.94 -28.71
C ALA A 650 5.14 -22.01 -27.69
N VAL A 651 3.99 -22.65 -27.94
CA VAL A 651 3.52 -23.81 -27.17
C VAL A 651 3.83 -25.04 -28.00
N VAL A 652 4.50 -26.02 -27.39
CA VAL A 652 4.86 -27.29 -28.03
C VAL A 652 3.71 -28.27 -27.84
N ASP A 653 3.25 -28.88 -28.93
CA ASP A 653 2.24 -29.94 -28.87
C ASP A 653 2.84 -31.19 -28.19
N PRO A 654 2.27 -31.67 -27.07
CA PRO A 654 2.83 -32.79 -26.30
C PRO A 654 2.77 -34.14 -27.03
N ALA A 655 1.94 -34.30 -28.07
CA ALA A 655 1.83 -35.56 -28.81
C ALA A 655 2.80 -35.63 -30.01
N THR A 656 3.08 -34.50 -30.65
CA THR A 656 3.85 -34.45 -31.91
C THR A 656 5.21 -33.74 -31.79
N GLY A 657 5.44 -32.99 -30.71
CA GLY A 657 6.69 -32.26 -30.47
C GLY A 657 6.91 -31.04 -31.38
N ALA A 658 5.92 -30.68 -32.20
CA ALA A 658 6.00 -29.51 -33.08
C ALA A 658 5.70 -28.21 -32.32
N SER A 659 6.49 -27.17 -32.60
CA SER A 659 6.29 -25.82 -32.06
C SER A 659 5.17 -25.11 -32.82
N LEU A 660 4.02 -24.89 -32.17
CA LEU A 660 2.86 -24.24 -32.78
C LEU A 660 2.73 -22.77 -32.34
N GLU A 661 2.45 -21.89 -33.30
CA GLU A 661 2.03 -20.52 -33.03
C GLU A 661 0.56 -20.44 -32.61
N TYR A 662 0.23 -19.45 -31.77
CA TYR A 662 -1.10 -19.28 -31.14
C TYR A 662 -2.29 -19.23 -32.13
N ARG A 663 -2.03 -18.85 -33.39
CA ARG A 663 -3.05 -18.82 -34.45
C ARG A 663 -3.61 -20.21 -34.81
N HIS A 664 -2.84 -21.28 -34.59
CA HIS A 664 -3.28 -22.65 -34.89
C HIS A 664 -4.21 -23.25 -33.82
N LEU A 665 -4.30 -22.63 -32.63
CA LEU A 665 -5.18 -23.07 -31.54
C LEU A 665 -6.64 -22.59 -31.69
N ARG A 666 -6.94 -21.78 -32.71
CA ARG A 666 -8.27 -21.15 -32.88
C ARG A 666 -9.25 -21.95 -33.74
N THR A 667 -8.83 -23.05 -34.35
CA THR A 667 -9.63 -23.81 -35.33
C THR A 667 -10.08 -25.21 -34.89
N ALA A 668 -9.75 -25.68 -33.69
CA ALA A 668 -10.24 -26.97 -33.21
C ALA A 668 -11.67 -26.83 -32.63
N ARG A 669 -12.68 -27.12 -33.46
CA ARG A 669 -14.06 -27.40 -33.02
C ARG A 669 -14.15 -28.79 -32.42
N VAL A 670 -14.97 -28.87 -31.37
CA VAL A 670 -15.50 -30.02 -30.63
C VAL A 670 -15.66 -31.31 -31.46
N CYS A 671 -15.11 -32.40 -30.93
CA CYS A 671 -15.72 -33.73 -30.85
C CYS A 671 -15.38 -34.31 -29.48
#